data_AF-A0A4S5DA84-F1
#
_entry.id   AF-A0A4S5DA84-F1
#
_cell.length_a   1.000
_cell.length_b   1.000
_cell.length_c   1.000
_cell.angle_alpha   90.00
_cell.angle_beta   90.00
_cell.angle_gamma   90.00
#
_symmetry.space_group_name_H-M   'P 1'
#
loop_
_entity.id
_entity.type
_entity.pdbx_description
1 polymer ?
#
loop_
_entity_poly.entity_id
_entity_poly.type
_entity_poly.pdbx_seq_one_letter_code
_entity_poly.pdbx_strand_id
1 'polypeptide(L)'
;GARGSRFALWPGSALARGRGRADRAAATEATATDGTGPDTPRQRPSGPPAWVMAAELVETSRLWGRTAARIDPDWIEPLAGHLVHRTYSEPRWSRRQAAVLADERVTLYGVPIVAGRPVQYSRVDPELCRELFIRHALVEGDWQTRHEFFQRNLQLLADAEELEHRARRRDLVVDDEALFGFYAERIPADVVSARHFDAWWRKARRSTPDLLDFPRSLLVSAGAADVRESDYPDVWRLGDLALPLSYQFEPGTAADGVTVHIPLAVLNQVGAEGFEWQVPGLREELVTALIRGLPKVVRRSFVPAPNYARAVLEQLSPGQTPLLVAVEHELRRMGGPEIPRDSWSLAAVPGHLRITFRVEEARGAVLAEGKDLDAIKQRLRPRTRQAVAAAADGVERAELRSWDGVGSLPKVVELRRGGHVVKAFPALVDEGSSVAIRATDTETEQRQAMWAGTRRLVLLGVASPIRGLNGRLSNAAKLALSHNPHRDAADLLDDCVRAAADRLIAAAGGPAWDEAGFTALLAAVRAGLPEASFAVVREVQQVLALAHSVDLALRELRAPALAASVADARGQLDALIHRGFVTETGADRLADLVRYLTGLQRRLERLPRDPARDRLNTATVGRTWEAYRELLATVPAGREPGEEIRRIRWMLEELRVSLFAQNLRTPYPVSEERVYRAIDTILG
;
A
#
# COMPACT_ATOMS: atom_id res chain seq x y z
N GLY A 1 -75.84 51.96 32.59
CA GLY A 1 -74.63 52.41 33.30
C GLY A 1 -73.66 51.25 33.38
N ALA A 2 -72.79 51.12 32.38
CA ALA A 2 -71.95 49.94 32.18
C ALA A 2 -70.79 50.38 31.27
N ARG A 3 -69.54 50.23 31.71
CA ARG A 3 -68.63 49.14 31.32
C ARG A 3 -68.55 48.94 29.81
N GLY A 4 -67.35 49.14 29.27
CA GLY A 4 -66.88 48.43 28.07
C GLY A 4 -66.71 49.26 26.82
N SER A 5 -65.76 50.21 26.81
CA SER A 5 -65.20 50.67 25.53
C SER A 5 -64.24 49.59 25.02
N ARG A 6 -64.77 48.59 24.31
CA ARG A 6 -63.98 47.69 23.48
C ARG A 6 -63.55 48.48 22.24
N PHE A 7 -62.29 48.87 22.17
CA PHE A 7 -61.70 49.36 20.92
C PHE A 7 -61.37 48.15 20.04
N ALA A 8 -61.93 48.12 18.83
CA ALA A 8 -61.62 47.12 17.81
C ALA A 8 -60.85 47.79 16.67
N LEU A 9 -59.64 47.30 16.37
CA LEU A 9 -58.85 47.67 15.20
C LEU A 9 -59.04 46.61 14.11
N TRP A 10 -59.33 47.04 12.88
CA TRP A 10 -59.44 46.17 11.70
C TRP A 10 -58.51 46.66 10.58
N PRO A 11 -57.71 45.78 9.95
CA PRO A 11 -56.87 46.14 8.81
C PRO A 11 -57.63 45.98 7.50
N GLY A 12 -57.71 47.04 6.70
CA GLY A 12 -58.14 46.97 5.30
C GLY A 12 -58.76 48.25 4.76
N SER A 13 -57.97 49.01 3.98
CA SER A 13 -58.56 49.83 2.91
C SER A 13 -57.73 49.68 1.64
N ALA A 14 -58.35 49.06 0.64
CA ALA A 14 -57.79 48.76 -0.66
C ALA A 14 -57.87 49.96 -1.60
N LEU A 15 -56.73 50.41 -2.14
CA LEU A 15 -56.63 51.09 -3.42
C LEU A 15 -55.26 50.80 -4.07
N ALA A 16 -55.23 49.75 -4.91
CA ALA A 16 -54.45 49.57 -6.15
C ALA A 16 -54.01 48.09 -6.35
N ARG A 17 -54.78 47.34 -7.14
CA ARG A 17 -54.28 46.16 -7.87
C ARG A 17 -53.79 46.62 -9.25
N GLY A 18 -52.55 46.31 -9.62
CA GLY A 18 -52.12 46.41 -11.03
C GLY A 18 -50.62 46.40 -11.32
N ARG A 19 -50.05 45.18 -11.43
CA ARG A 19 -48.86 44.74 -12.20
C ARG A 19 -47.44 45.06 -11.69
N GLY A 20 -46.66 43.99 -11.47
CA GLY A 20 -45.46 43.73 -12.28
C GLY A 20 -44.07 43.90 -11.64
N ARG A 21 -43.51 42.77 -11.17
CA ARG A 21 -42.10 42.32 -11.21
C ARG A 21 -40.97 43.12 -10.51
N ALA A 22 -40.17 42.35 -9.75
CA ALA A 22 -38.72 42.44 -9.54
C ALA A 22 -38.12 43.74 -8.97
N ASP A 23 -37.71 43.70 -7.69
CA ASP A 23 -36.29 43.72 -7.29
C ASP A 23 -36.17 43.95 -5.79
N ARG A 24 -35.57 42.96 -5.09
CA ARG A 24 -35.08 43.11 -3.72
C ARG A 24 -33.57 43.09 -3.79
N ALA A 25 -32.95 44.27 -3.69
CA ALA A 25 -31.56 44.41 -3.31
C ALA A 25 -31.34 45.75 -2.59
N ALA A 26 -30.72 45.62 -1.40
CA ALA A 26 -29.86 46.58 -0.71
C ALA A 26 -30.42 47.98 -0.37
N ALA A 27 -30.72 48.16 0.93
CA ALA A 27 -30.54 49.44 1.61
C ALA A 27 -29.66 49.19 2.84
N THR A 28 -28.42 49.66 2.79
CA THR A 28 -27.54 49.79 3.95
C THR A 28 -26.76 51.09 3.77
N GLU A 29 -26.77 51.89 4.85
CA GLU A 29 -25.88 53.01 5.16
C GLU A 29 -25.93 54.29 4.30
N ALA A 30 -26.54 55.33 4.89
CA ALA A 30 -26.06 56.69 4.76
C ALA A 30 -25.91 57.29 6.16
N THR A 31 -24.65 57.46 6.55
CA THR A 31 -24.14 58.24 7.67
C THR A 31 -24.63 59.68 7.63
N ALA A 32 -25.01 60.19 8.81
CA ALA A 32 -25.32 61.58 9.06
C ALA A 32 -24.06 62.45 9.04
N THR A 33 -24.16 63.61 8.37
CA THR A 33 -23.34 64.78 8.65
C THR A 33 -24.26 65.98 8.82
N ASP A 34 -24.10 66.65 9.97
CA ASP A 34 -24.75 67.88 10.39
C ASP A 34 -24.54 69.05 9.40
N GLY A 35 -25.53 69.94 9.32
CA GLY A 35 -25.47 71.18 8.54
C GLY A 35 -26.74 72.04 8.67
N THR A 36 -26.77 72.83 9.74
CA THR A 36 -27.55 74.04 10.06
C THR A 36 -28.31 74.80 8.95
N GLY A 37 -29.57 75.14 9.23
CA GLY A 37 -30.34 76.25 8.62
C GLY A 37 -31.83 76.23 9.04
N PRO A 38 -32.41 77.33 9.58
CA PRO A 38 -33.84 77.39 9.93
C PRO A 38 -34.67 77.76 8.70
N ASP A 39 -35.93 77.31 8.68
CA ASP A 39 -36.94 77.50 7.63
C ASP A 39 -36.70 76.79 6.28
N THR A 40 -37.12 75.52 6.24
CA THR A 40 -37.64 74.92 5.01
C THR A 40 -38.87 74.10 5.38
N PRO A 41 -40.06 74.34 4.79
CA PRO A 41 -41.24 73.55 5.10
C PRO A 41 -41.01 72.11 4.64
N ARG A 42 -40.99 71.17 5.59
CA ARG A 42 -40.97 69.72 5.31
C ARG A 42 -42.16 69.39 4.39
N GLN A 43 -41.88 69.00 3.15
CA GLN A 43 -42.89 68.52 2.22
C GLN A 43 -43.69 67.40 2.88
N ARG A 44 -45.02 67.58 3.00
CA ARG A 44 -45.92 66.53 3.50
C ARG A 44 -45.91 65.39 2.47
N PRO A 45 -45.63 64.14 2.86
CA PRO A 45 -45.74 63.03 1.93
C PRO A 45 -47.18 62.95 1.42
N SER A 46 -47.36 62.99 0.09
CA SER A 46 -48.67 62.93 -0.55
C SER A 46 -49.12 61.47 -0.64
N GLY A 47 -49.90 61.03 0.35
CA GLY A 47 -50.53 59.71 0.42
C GLY A 47 -51.20 59.49 1.77
N PRO A 48 -52.22 58.62 1.88
CA PRO A 48 -52.80 58.29 3.17
C PRO A 48 -51.73 57.64 4.07
N PRO A 49 -51.63 58.04 5.36
CA PRO A 49 -50.66 57.45 6.28
C PRO A 49 -50.95 55.96 6.51
N ALA A 50 -49.89 55.15 6.54
CA ALA A 50 -50.00 53.70 6.75
C ALA A 50 -50.55 53.33 8.14
N TRP A 51 -50.35 54.20 9.15
CA TRP A 51 -50.81 54.02 10.53
C TRP A 51 -51.55 55.27 11.03
N VAL A 52 -52.73 55.05 11.60
CA VAL A 52 -53.55 56.09 12.21
C VAL A 52 -54.15 55.60 13.52
N MET A 53 -54.26 56.50 14.50
CA MET A 53 -55.08 56.32 15.69
C MET A 53 -56.36 57.15 15.52
N ALA A 54 -57.52 56.50 15.60
CA ALA A 54 -58.82 57.18 15.64
C ALA A 54 -59.36 57.15 17.07
N ALA A 55 -59.87 58.29 17.55
CA ALA A 55 -60.45 58.39 18.89
C ALA A 55 -61.81 57.68 18.98
N GLU A 56 -62.57 57.66 17.89
CA GLU A 56 -63.87 56.99 17.80
C GLU A 56 -64.08 56.36 16.42
N LEU A 57 -64.77 55.22 16.42
CA LEU A 57 -65.26 54.55 15.22
C LEU A 57 -66.79 54.71 15.17
N VAL A 58 -67.31 55.24 14.06
CA VAL A 58 -68.74 55.49 13.88
C VAL A 58 -69.22 54.80 12.61
N GLU A 59 -70.21 53.94 12.74
CA GLU A 59 -70.82 53.24 11.62
C GLU A 59 -72.06 53.99 11.13
N THR A 60 -72.05 54.38 9.85
CA THR A 60 -73.19 55.01 9.18
C THR A 60 -73.56 54.21 7.93
N SER A 61 -73.10 54.64 6.74
CA SER A 61 -73.16 53.85 5.51
C SER A 61 -71.95 52.91 5.34
N ARG A 62 -70.84 53.23 6.02
CA ARG A 62 -69.62 52.45 6.20
C ARG A 62 -69.05 52.74 7.59
N LEU A 63 -68.07 51.96 8.04
CA LEU A 63 -67.33 52.25 9.26
C LEU A 63 -66.34 53.40 9.01
N TRP A 64 -66.46 54.50 9.76
CA TRP A 64 -65.59 55.67 9.66
C TRP A 64 -64.82 55.88 10.97
N GLY A 65 -63.52 56.16 10.88
CA GLY A 65 -62.74 56.67 12.01
C GLY A 65 -62.78 58.19 12.07
N ARG A 66 -63.19 58.77 13.20
CA ARG A 66 -63.21 60.23 13.41
C ARG A 66 -62.12 60.65 14.40
N THR A 67 -61.67 61.89 14.25
CA THR A 67 -60.56 62.46 15.04
C THR A 67 -59.32 61.58 14.93
N ALA A 68 -58.89 61.35 13.68
CA ALA A 68 -57.75 60.49 13.38
C ALA A 68 -56.44 61.29 13.37
N ALA A 69 -55.43 60.77 14.05
CA ALA A 69 -54.07 61.28 14.02
C ALA A 69 -53.14 60.25 13.39
N ARG A 70 -52.18 60.72 12.59
CA ARG A 70 -51.07 59.87 12.13
C ARG A 70 -50.24 59.47 13.35
N ILE A 71 -49.93 58.19 13.45
CA ILE A 71 -49.03 57.67 14.49
C ILE A 71 -47.82 56.97 13.85
N ASP A 72 -46.73 56.91 14.61
CA ASP A 72 -45.64 55.99 14.33
C ASP A 72 -45.93 54.65 15.05
N PRO A 73 -45.84 53.49 14.38
CA PRO A 73 -46.02 52.19 15.04
C PRO A 73 -45.07 51.96 16.22
N ASP A 74 -43.87 52.56 16.22
CA ASP A 74 -42.89 52.40 17.29
C ASP A 74 -43.37 52.99 18.63
N TRP A 75 -44.35 53.89 18.61
CA TRP A 75 -44.95 54.45 19.82
C TRP A 75 -45.87 53.46 20.55
N ILE A 76 -46.40 52.46 19.84
CA ILE A 76 -47.47 51.61 20.35
C ILE A 76 -46.95 50.64 21.41
N GLU A 77 -45.81 49.98 21.17
CA GLU A 77 -45.27 48.96 22.07
C GLU A 77 -44.93 49.51 23.48
N PRO A 78 -44.24 50.66 23.63
CA PRO A 78 -43.95 51.24 24.95
C PRO A 78 -45.18 51.75 25.71
N LEU A 79 -46.19 52.26 25.00
CA LEU A 79 -47.38 52.89 25.60
C LEU A 79 -48.50 51.88 25.89
N ALA A 80 -48.59 50.80 25.12
CA ALA A 80 -49.70 49.84 25.15
C ALA A 80 -49.24 48.38 25.36
N GLY A 81 -48.12 48.17 26.06
CA GLY A 81 -47.53 46.84 26.25
C GLY A 81 -48.45 45.77 26.90
N HIS A 82 -49.51 46.20 27.59
CA HIS A 82 -50.53 45.33 28.20
C HIS A 82 -51.63 44.88 27.21
N LEU A 83 -51.71 45.48 26.02
CA LEU A 83 -52.69 45.17 24.98
C LEU A 83 -52.10 44.36 23.83
N VAL A 84 -50.78 44.25 23.76
CA VAL A 84 -50.10 43.52 22.67
C VAL A 84 -50.00 42.02 22.97
N HIS A 85 -50.17 41.21 21.94
CA HIS A 85 -49.94 39.78 21.97
C HIS A 85 -48.60 39.45 21.32
N ARG A 86 -47.76 38.69 22.02
CA ARG A 86 -46.42 38.25 21.57
C ARG A 86 -46.47 36.80 21.14
N THR A 87 -45.91 36.50 19.99
CA THR A 87 -45.69 35.13 19.50
C THR A 87 -44.25 35.00 19.05
N TYR A 88 -43.64 33.84 19.26
CA TYR A 88 -42.24 33.59 18.90
C TYR A 88 -42.18 32.54 17.80
N SER A 89 -41.18 32.66 16.91
CA SER A 89 -40.84 31.61 15.96
C SER A 89 -40.27 30.38 16.68
N GLU A 90 -40.02 29.32 15.91
CA GLU A 90 -39.23 28.18 16.38
C GLU A 90 -37.86 28.66 16.90
N PRO A 91 -37.44 28.19 18.10
CA PRO A 91 -36.15 28.55 18.68
C PRO A 91 -35.01 27.95 17.87
N ARG A 92 -33.95 28.72 17.67
CA ARG A 92 -32.77 28.33 16.90
C ARG A 92 -31.49 28.63 17.65
N TRP A 93 -30.55 27.69 17.62
CA TRP A 93 -29.19 27.93 18.10
C TRP A 93 -28.48 28.96 17.20
N SER A 94 -27.76 29.90 17.81
CA SER A 94 -26.91 30.84 17.11
C SER A 94 -25.47 30.71 17.56
N ARG A 95 -24.62 30.05 16.76
CA ARG A 95 -23.17 29.95 17.01
C ARG A 95 -22.53 31.30 17.34
N ARG A 96 -22.89 32.35 16.58
CA ARG A 96 -22.32 33.70 16.73
C ARG A 96 -22.68 34.34 18.07
N GLN A 97 -23.92 34.17 18.55
CA GLN A 97 -24.35 34.72 19.84
C GLN A 97 -24.16 33.72 21.00
N ALA A 98 -23.81 32.46 20.67
CA ALA A 98 -23.71 31.33 21.58
C ALA A 98 -24.92 31.24 22.54
N ALA A 99 -26.11 31.39 21.96
CA ALA A 99 -27.38 31.40 22.66
C ALA A 99 -28.54 31.03 21.71
N VAL A 100 -29.67 30.66 22.28
CA VAL A 100 -30.89 30.35 21.54
C VAL A 100 -31.67 31.63 21.24
N LEU A 101 -31.98 31.84 19.96
CA LEU A 101 -32.71 33.00 19.46
C LEU A 101 -34.07 32.56 18.92
N ALA A 102 -35.03 33.46 18.95
CA ALA A 102 -36.27 33.34 18.18
C ALA A 102 -36.65 34.72 17.64
N ASP A 103 -37.45 34.77 16.58
CA ASP A 103 -38.04 36.02 16.10
C ASP A 103 -39.36 36.25 16.83
N GLU A 104 -39.43 37.36 17.57
CA GLU A 104 -40.63 37.82 18.23
C GLU A 104 -41.49 38.62 17.25
N ARG A 105 -42.75 38.22 17.14
CA ARG A 105 -43.80 38.98 16.46
C ARG A 105 -44.74 39.55 17.51
N VAL A 106 -44.93 40.87 17.45
CA VAL A 106 -45.82 41.61 18.36
C VAL A 106 -47.02 42.10 17.57
N THR A 107 -48.22 41.74 18.02
CA THR A 107 -49.48 42.14 17.39
C THR A 107 -50.36 42.90 18.36
N LEU A 108 -51.12 43.88 17.86
CA LEU A 108 -52.18 44.54 18.61
C LEU A 108 -53.48 44.32 17.84
N TYR A 109 -54.43 43.63 18.48
CA TYR A 109 -55.72 43.27 17.87
C TYR A 109 -55.58 42.60 16.47
N GLY A 110 -54.56 41.72 16.31
CA GLY A 110 -54.30 41.00 15.05
C GLY A 110 -53.46 41.76 14.02
N VAL A 111 -53.19 43.06 14.23
CA VAL A 111 -52.31 43.84 13.35
C VAL A 111 -50.86 43.71 13.84
N PRO A 112 -49.90 43.27 12.99
CA PRO A 112 -48.50 43.19 13.37
C PRO A 112 -47.89 44.59 13.50
N ILE A 113 -47.39 44.91 14.70
CA ILE A 113 -46.61 46.13 14.98
C ILE A 113 -45.12 45.80 14.83
N VAL A 114 -44.70 44.63 15.32
CA VAL A 114 -43.35 44.08 15.10
C VAL A 114 -43.50 42.81 14.28
N ALA A 115 -42.91 42.79 13.08
CA ALA A 115 -43.05 41.66 12.16
C ALA A 115 -42.16 40.45 12.51
N GLY A 116 -41.00 40.70 13.11
CA GLY A 116 -40.01 39.69 13.49
C GLY A 116 -38.73 40.35 14.03
N ARG A 117 -38.67 40.55 15.35
CA ARG A 117 -37.48 41.07 16.05
C ARG A 117 -36.70 39.90 16.65
N PRO A 118 -35.41 39.72 16.36
CA PRO A 118 -34.63 38.66 16.99
C PRO A 118 -34.50 38.93 18.49
N VAL A 119 -34.89 37.97 19.31
CA VAL A 119 -34.82 38.03 20.77
C VAL A 119 -34.11 36.80 21.33
N GLN A 120 -33.48 36.98 22.48
CA GLN A 120 -32.92 35.88 23.28
C GLN A 120 -34.07 35.07 23.87
N TYR A 121 -34.17 33.81 23.48
CA TYR A 121 -35.31 32.95 23.84
C TYR A 121 -35.28 32.50 25.31
N SER A 122 -34.16 32.72 26.00
CA SER A 122 -33.96 32.35 27.41
C SER A 122 -34.91 33.05 28.38
N ARG A 123 -35.59 34.13 27.96
CA ARG A 123 -36.62 34.82 28.76
C ARG A 123 -38.00 34.18 28.63
N VAL A 124 -38.20 33.35 27.61
CA VAL A 124 -39.46 32.66 27.30
C VAL A 124 -39.41 31.25 27.84
N ASP A 125 -38.38 30.50 27.45
CA ASP A 125 -38.17 29.11 27.87
C ASP A 125 -36.68 28.87 28.21
N PRO A 126 -36.28 29.08 29.48
CA PRO A 126 -34.90 28.87 29.89
C PRO A 126 -34.50 27.39 29.88
N GLU A 127 -35.43 26.47 30.11
CA GLU A 127 -35.14 25.03 30.18
C GLU A 127 -34.76 24.50 28.80
N LEU A 128 -35.56 24.82 27.78
CA LEU A 128 -35.23 24.48 26.39
C LEU A 128 -33.92 25.15 25.94
N CYS A 129 -33.68 26.40 26.37
CA CYS A 129 -32.44 27.09 26.02
C CYS A 129 -31.20 26.42 26.62
N ARG A 130 -31.30 25.87 27.84
CA ARG A 130 -30.23 25.09 28.46
C ARG A 130 -29.99 23.79 27.69
N GLU A 131 -31.05 23.07 27.35
CA GLU A 131 -30.94 21.83 26.58
C GLU A 131 -30.21 22.07 25.24
N LEU A 132 -30.71 23.03 24.46
CA LEU A 132 -30.13 23.39 23.16
C LEU A 132 -28.71 23.95 23.30
N PHE A 133 -28.41 24.68 24.37
CA PHE A 133 -27.04 25.13 24.64
C PHE A 133 -26.11 23.93 24.87
N ILE A 134 -26.47 22.98 25.72
CA ILE A 134 -25.61 21.81 25.98
C ILE A 134 -25.43 20.99 24.69
N ARG A 135 -26.54 20.68 23.99
CA ARG A 135 -26.49 19.84 22.79
C ARG A 135 -25.68 20.46 21.67
N HIS A 136 -26.01 21.69 21.25
CA HIS A 136 -25.30 22.31 20.13
C HIS A 136 -23.91 22.83 20.50
N ALA A 137 -23.76 23.47 21.67
CA ALA A 137 -22.51 24.13 22.01
C ALA A 137 -21.45 23.15 22.54
N LEU A 138 -21.84 22.24 23.44
CA LEU A 138 -20.91 21.38 24.19
C LEU A 138 -20.78 19.98 23.60
N VAL A 139 -21.86 19.41 23.08
CA VAL A 139 -21.85 18.05 22.49
C VAL A 139 -21.46 18.12 21.01
N GLU A 140 -22.22 18.83 20.17
CA GLU A 140 -21.95 18.95 18.72
C GLU A 140 -20.74 19.85 18.39
N GLY A 141 -20.22 20.57 19.38
CA GLY A 141 -19.05 21.42 19.22
C GLY A 141 -19.29 22.74 18.47
N ASP A 142 -20.55 23.16 18.26
CA ASP A 142 -20.90 24.42 17.57
C ASP A 142 -20.76 25.65 18.48
N TRP A 143 -19.57 25.78 19.08
CA TRP A 143 -19.22 26.85 20.00
C TRP A 143 -17.77 27.29 19.85
N GLN A 144 -17.57 28.60 19.65
CA GLN A 144 -16.23 29.19 19.61
C GLN A 144 -15.84 29.66 21.02
N THR A 145 -14.99 28.89 21.68
CA THR A 145 -14.55 29.17 23.05
C THR A 145 -13.05 28.96 23.26
N ARG A 146 -12.51 29.58 24.31
CA ARG A 146 -11.11 29.44 24.76
C ARG A 146 -10.97 28.57 26.01
N HIS A 147 -12.03 27.87 26.42
CA HIS A 147 -11.96 26.98 27.58
C HIS A 147 -11.12 25.75 27.26
N GLU A 148 -10.12 25.48 28.10
CA GLU A 148 -9.18 24.37 27.88
C GLU A 148 -9.85 23.00 27.99
N PHE A 149 -10.79 22.80 28.93
CA PHE A 149 -11.51 21.53 29.08
C PHE A 149 -12.22 21.14 27.79
N PHE A 150 -12.77 22.12 27.07
CA PHE A 150 -13.51 21.89 25.84
C PHE A 150 -12.58 21.40 24.73
N GLN A 151 -11.39 21.98 24.61
CA GLN A 151 -10.37 21.51 23.66
C GLN A 151 -9.85 20.12 24.03
N ARG A 152 -9.64 19.83 25.33
CA ARG A 152 -9.27 18.49 25.79
C ARG A 152 -10.33 17.46 25.49
N ASN A 153 -11.61 17.77 25.72
CA ASN A 153 -12.73 16.88 25.45
C ASN A 153 -12.90 16.60 23.95
N LEU A 154 -12.77 17.63 23.10
CA LEU A 154 -12.81 17.45 21.63
C LEU A 154 -11.64 16.59 21.14
N GLN A 155 -10.43 16.82 21.64
CA GLN A 155 -9.29 15.97 21.31
C GLN A 155 -9.53 14.53 21.75
N LEU A 156 -10.06 14.32 22.95
CA LEU A 156 -10.32 13.00 23.50
C LEU A 156 -11.40 12.25 22.70
N LEU A 157 -12.44 12.94 22.20
CA LEU A 157 -13.42 12.37 21.28
C LEU A 157 -12.79 12.00 19.94
N ALA A 158 -11.97 12.88 19.37
CA ALA A 158 -11.26 12.60 18.12
C ALA A 158 -10.31 11.39 18.25
N ASP A 159 -9.56 11.29 19.36
CA ASP A 159 -8.69 10.16 19.66
C ASP A 159 -9.51 8.86 19.81
N ALA A 160 -10.70 8.93 20.41
CA ALA A 160 -11.61 7.79 20.55
C ALA A 160 -12.20 7.35 19.19
N GLU A 161 -12.63 8.28 18.35
CA GLU A 161 -13.09 8.01 16.98
C GLU A 161 -11.98 7.37 16.13
N GLU A 162 -10.76 7.89 16.21
CA GLU A 162 -9.61 7.29 15.54
C GLU A 162 -9.34 5.86 16.04
N LEU A 163 -9.46 5.63 17.35
CA LEU A 163 -9.34 4.30 17.94
C LEU A 163 -10.47 3.36 17.48
N GLU A 164 -11.70 3.84 17.28
CA GLU A 164 -12.79 3.03 16.70
C GLU A 164 -12.47 2.54 15.30
N HIS A 165 -11.91 3.41 14.46
CA HIS A 165 -11.48 3.05 13.12
C HIS A 165 -10.33 2.02 13.15
N ARG A 166 -9.34 2.22 14.03
CA ARG A 166 -8.19 1.31 14.20
C ARG A 166 -8.61 -0.06 14.75
N ALA A 167 -9.41 -0.06 15.81
CA ALA A 167 -9.89 -1.26 16.50
C ALA A 167 -11.11 -1.92 15.84
N ARG A 168 -11.70 -1.27 14.83
CA ARG A 168 -12.88 -1.74 14.08
C ARG A 168 -14.09 -2.01 14.98
N ARG A 169 -14.30 -1.13 15.96
CA ARG A 169 -15.35 -1.25 16.99
C ARG A 169 -16.14 0.05 17.05
N ARG A 170 -17.45 -0.01 16.77
CA ARG A 170 -18.36 1.17 16.79
C ARG A 170 -18.93 1.47 18.18
N ASP A 171 -18.37 0.82 19.20
CA ASP A 171 -18.83 0.92 20.59
C ASP A 171 -17.78 1.58 21.49
N LEU A 172 -16.75 2.26 20.97
CA LEU A 172 -15.76 2.96 21.79
C LEU A 172 -16.06 4.47 21.94
N VAL A 173 -16.92 5.04 21.09
CA VAL A 173 -17.40 6.41 21.21
C VAL A 173 -18.80 6.39 21.79
N VAL A 174 -19.02 7.28 22.74
CA VAL A 174 -20.28 7.45 23.47
C VAL A 174 -21.26 8.21 22.61
N ASP A 175 -22.54 7.86 22.67
CA ASP A 175 -23.55 8.61 21.95
C ASP A 175 -23.72 10.04 22.50
N ASP A 176 -24.26 10.92 21.66
CA ASP A 176 -24.52 12.32 22.00
C ASP A 176 -25.39 12.48 23.25
N GLU A 177 -26.23 11.49 23.54
CA GLU A 177 -27.16 11.54 24.67
C GLU A 177 -26.46 11.28 26.01
N ALA A 178 -25.49 10.36 26.06
CA ALA A 178 -24.67 10.17 27.24
C ALA A 178 -23.67 11.33 27.44
N LEU A 179 -23.15 11.93 26.36
CA LEU A 179 -22.39 13.19 26.45
C LEU A 179 -23.26 14.34 27.00
N PHE A 180 -24.49 14.46 26.51
CA PHE A 180 -25.47 15.41 27.02
C PHE A 180 -25.74 15.17 28.51
N GLY A 181 -26.00 13.92 28.91
CA GLY A 181 -26.24 13.53 30.31
C GLY A 181 -25.07 13.90 31.24
N PHE A 182 -23.83 13.66 30.81
CA PHE A 182 -22.63 14.05 31.55
C PHE A 182 -22.61 15.55 31.86
N TYR A 183 -22.86 16.39 30.85
CA TYR A 183 -22.91 17.84 31.01
C TYR A 183 -24.13 18.29 31.80
N ALA A 184 -25.31 17.73 31.53
CA ALA A 184 -26.56 18.10 32.17
C ALA A 184 -26.59 17.80 33.68
N GLU A 185 -25.88 16.78 34.14
CA GLU A 185 -25.73 16.47 35.57
C GLU A 185 -24.86 17.52 36.31
N ARG A 186 -23.87 18.10 35.61
CA ARG A 186 -22.83 18.97 36.22
C ARG A 186 -23.11 20.45 36.05
N ILE A 187 -23.76 20.83 34.95
CA ILE A 187 -24.06 22.23 34.61
C ILE A 187 -25.39 22.64 35.26
N PRO A 188 -25.41 23.71 36.08
CA PRO A 188 -26.64 24.20 36.71
C PRO A 188 -27.77 24.57 35.73
N ALA A 189 -29.00 24.59 36.23
CA ALA A 189 -30.21 24.87 35.45
C ALA A 189 -30.28 26.30 34.89
N ASP A 190 -29.59 27.27 35.51
CA ASP A 190 -29.56 28.68 35.10
C ASP A 190 -28.55 28.97 33.97
N VAL A 191 -27.76 27.97 33.57
CA VAL A 191 -26.80 28.09 32.47
C VAL A 191 -27.49 27.83 31.13
N VAL A 192 -28.03 28.89 30.55
CA VAL A 192 -28.86 28.86 29.32
C VAL A 192 -28.18 29.47 28.08
N SER A 193 -26.95 29.97 28.23
CA SER A 193 -26.13 30.51 27.13
C SER A 193 -24.66 30.59 27.53
N ALA A 194 -23.76 30.85 26.57
CA ALA A 194 -22.33 30.97 26.85
C ALA A 194 -22.00 32.03 27.91
N ARG A 195 -22.74 33.15 27.95
CA ARG A 195 -22.50 34.17 28.98
C ARG A 195 -22.80 33.66 30.39
N HIS A 196 -23.87 32.88 30.54
CA HIS A 196 -24.20 32.24 31.82
C HIS A 196 -23.16 31.18 32.16
N PHE A 197 -22.75 30.39 31.17
CA PHE A 197 -21.72 29.37 31.32
C PHE A 197 -20.38 29.98 31.79
N ASP A 198 -19.89 31.02 31.13
CA ASP A 198 -18.62 31.68 31.47
C ASP A 198 -18.64 32.28 32.88
N ALA A 199 -19.79 32.79 33.32
CA ALA A 199 -19.96 33.34 34.66
C ALA A 199 -19.93 32.24 35.74
N TRP A 200 -20.59 31.11 35.49
CA TRP A 200 -20.59 29.95 36.37
C TRP A 200 -19.22 29.26 36.38
N TRP A 201 -18.67 28.94 35.21
CA TRP A 201 -17.43 28.18 35.04
C TRP A 201 -16.24 28.87 35.70
N ARG A 202 -16.16 30.21 35.62
CA ARG A 202 -15.13 31.02 36.30
C ARG A 202 -15.09 30.81 37.81
N LYS A 203 -16.22 30.47 38.44
CA LYS A 203 -16.30 30.13 39.87
C LYS A 203 -16.05 28.64 40.08
N ALA A 204 -16.76 27.78 39.35
CA ALA A 204 -16.69 26.32 39.51
C ALA A 204 -15.27 25.78 39.32
N ARG A 205 -14.56 26.24 38.28
CA ARG A 205 -13.19 25.78 37.96
C ARG A 205 -12.15 26.08 39.03
N ARG A 206 -12.42 27.01 39.97
CA ARG A 206 -11.49 27.31 41.08
C ARG A 206 -11.50 26.21 42.13
N SER A 207 -12.65 25.57 42.31
CA SER A 207 -12.83 24.47 43.26
C SER A 207 -12.54 23.12 42.60
N THR A 208 -13.00 22.94 41.35
CA THR A 208 -12.89 21.67 40.62
C THR A 208 -12.58 21.97 39.14
N PRO A 209 -11.30 22.15 38.78
CA PRO A 209 -10.89 22.57 37.44
C PRO A 209 -11.19 21.53 36.35
N ASP A 210 -11.28 20.27 36.73
CA ASP A 210 -11.50 19.07 35.92
C ASP A 210 -12.98 18.62 35.92
N LEU A 211 -13.89 19.40 36.52
CA LEU A 211 -15.31 19.04 36.66
C LEU A 211 -15.96 18.60 35.34
N LEU A 212 -15.57 19.23 34.24
CA LEU A 212 -16.11 19.00 32.91
C LEU A 212 -15.16 18.22 31.99
N ASP A 213 -14.00 17.79 32.48
CA ASP A 213 -13.13 16.91 31.70
C ASP A 213 -13.77 15.52 31.64
N PHE A 214 -13.89 14.96 30.43
CA PHE A 214 -14.46 13.62 30.27
C PHE A 214 -13.56 12.58 30.96
N PRO A 215 -14.08 11.77 31.90
CA PRO A 215 -13.32 10.66 32.43
C PRO A 215 -13.18 9.59 31.34
N ARG A 216 -12.06 8.88 31.31
CA ARG A 216 -11.85 7.76 30.35
C ARG A 216 -12.97 6.72 30.42
N SER A 217 -13.55 6.50 31.60
CA SER A 217 -14.69 5.59 31.79
C SER A 217 -15.97 6.03 31.09
N LEU A 218 -16.11 7.31 30.72
CA LEU A 218 -17.23 7.77 29.90
C LEU A 218 -17.09 7.17 28.51
N LEU A 219 -15.90 7.27 27.90
CA LEU A 219 -15.59 6.73 26.57
C LEU A 219 -15.59 5.20 26.49
N VAL A 220 -15.21 4.55 27.57
CA VAL A 220 -15.00 3.10 27.59
C VAL A 220 -16.34 2.40 27.80
N SER A 221 -17.00 1.97 26.72
CA SER A 221 -17.96 0.85 26.82
C SER A 221 -17.26 -0.35 27.44
N ALA A 222 -18.01 -1.24 28.11
CA ALA A 222 -17.48 -2.32 28.97
C ALA A 222 -16.43 -3.28 28.33
N GLY A 223 -16.13 -3.19 27.04
CA GLY A 223 -15.04 -3.92 26.37
C GLY A 223 -13.85 -3.09 25.87
N ALA A 224 -13.80 -1.78 26.09
CA ALA A 224 -12.73 -0.89 25.60
C ALA A 224 -11.48 -0.87 26.49
N ALA A 225 -11.55 -1.41 27.72
CA ALA A 225 -10.42 -1.45 28.66
C ALA A 225 -9.22 -2.29 28.17
N ASP A 226 -9.44 -3.17 27.18
CA ASP A 226 -8.43 -4.07 26.62
C ASP A 226 -7.72 -3.52 25.36
N VAL A 227 -8.15 -2.37 24.82
CA VAL A 227 -7.61 -1.80 23.57
C VAL A 227 -6.53 -0.77 23.90
N ARG A 228 -5.26 -1.05 23.59
CA ARG A 228 -4.16 -0.09 23.77
C ARG A 228 -3.79 0.56 22.45
N GLU A 229 -3.49 1.85 22.49
CA GLU A 229 -2.99 2.59 21.32
C GLU A 229 -1.71 1.96 20.72
N SER A 230 -0.85 1.41 21.58
CA SER A 230 0.35 0.67 21.17
C SER A 230 0.07 -0.56 20.30
N ASP A 231 -1.16 -1.09 20.35
CA ASP A 231 -1.55 -2.25 19.56
C ASP A 231 -1.87 -1.88 18.10
N TYR A 232 -2.03 -0.57 17.83
CA TYR A 232 -2.34 0.02 16.52
C TYR A 232 -1.35 1.14 16.18
N PRO A 233 -0.08 0.81 15.87
CA PRO A 233 0.97 1.80 15.64
C PRO A 233 0.74 2.65 14.36
N ASP A 234 1.24 3.88 14.34
CA ASP A 234 1.17 4.73 13.14
C ASP A 234 2.19 4.33 12.05
N VAL A 235 3.21 3.56 12.43
CA VAL A 235 4.36 3.26 11.59
C VAL A 235 4.76 1.80 11.76
N TRP A 236 4.90 1.12 10.63
CA TRP A 236 5.55 -0.17 10.54
C TRP A 236 7.07 0.00 10.40
N ARG A 237 7.85 -0.61 11.30
CA ARG A 237 9.32 -0.53 11.27
C ARG A 237 9.92 -1.79 10.66
N LEU A 238 10.66 -1.65 9.57
CA LEU A 238 11.40 -2.72 8.90
C LEU A 238 12.88 -2.33 8.81
N GLY A 239 13.69 -2.78 9.77
CA GLY A 239 15.07 -2.30 9.92
C GLY A 239 15.11 -0.78 10.09
N ASP A 240 15.80 -0.09 9.18
CA ASP A 240 15.89 1.38 9.16
C ASP A 240 14.69 2.06 8.46
N LEU A 241 13.78 1.29 7.84
CA LEU A 241 12.60 1.83 7.17
C LEU A 241 11.46 2.04 8.16
N ALA A 242 10.91 3.25 8.16
CA ALA A 242 9.67 3.62 8.82
C ALA A 242 8.58 3.80 7.75
N LEU A 243 7.60 2.89 7.69
CA LEU A 243 6.52 2.89 6.71
C LEU A 243 5.21 3.32 7.38
N PRO A 244 4.57 4.42 6.98
CA PRO A 244 3.31 4.86 7.57
C PRO A 244 2.19 3.83 7.42
N LEU A 245 1.32 3.76 8.42
CA LEU A 245 0.12 2.92 8.45
C LEU A 245 -1.13 3.81 8.39
N SER A 246 -2.14 3.36 7.65
CA SER A 246 -3.50 3.90 7.76
C SER A 246 -4.50 2.79 8.05
N TYR A 247 -5.54 3.15 8.78
CA TYR A 247 -6.57 2.24 9.26
C TYR A 247 -7.91 2.68 8.70
N GLN A 248 -8.64 1.72 8.12
CA GLN A 248 -9.98 1.97 7.61
C GLN A 248 -10.92 0.87 8.10
N PHE A 249 -12.09 1.31 8.58
CA PHE A 249 -13.18 0.43 8.97
C PHE A 249 -14.39 0.67 8.07
N GLU A 250 -14.32 0.13 6.86
CA GLU A 250 -15.37 0.18 5.85
C GLU A 250 -15.65 -1.23 5.33
N PRO A 251 -16.38 -2.06 6.11
CA PRO A 251 -16.64 -3.44 5.76
C PRO A 251 -17.18 -3.60 4.33
N GLY A 252 -16.51 -4.45 3.54
CA GLY A 252 -16.90 -4.75 2.16
C GLY A 252 -16.16 -3.95 1.08
N THR A 253 -15.35 -2.95 1.45
CA THR A 253 -14.45 -2.27 0.53
C THR A 253 -13.09 -2.97 0.43
N ALA A 254 -12.35 -2.73 -0.66
CA ALA A 254 -11.00 -3.30 -0.83
C ALA A 254 -9.94 -2.64 0.08
N ALA A 255 -10.21 -1.41 0.52
CA ALA A 255 -9.34 -0.62 1.37
C ALA A 255 -9.53 -0.90 2.88
N ASP A 256 -10.56 -1.68 3.23
CA ASP A 256 -10.86 -2.11 4.59
C ASP A 256 -9.66 -2.83 5.25
N GLY A 257 -9.37 -2.47 6.50
CA GLY A 257 -8.27 -3.01 7.29
C GLY A 257 -7.07 -2.06 7.39
N VAL A 258 -5.87 -2.64 7.41
CA VAL A 258 -4.61 -1.91 7.60
C VAL A 258 -3.89 -1.76 6.26
N THR A 259 -3.55 -0.52 5.92
CA THR A 259 -2.77 -0.19 4.72
C THR A 259 -1.37 0.30 5.11
N VAL A 260 -0.34 -0.31 4.52
CA VAL A 260 1.06 0.11 4.64
C VAL A 260 1.41 0.98 3.43
N HIS A 261 1.91 2.18 3.69
CA HIS A 261 2.35 3.13 2.68
C HIS A 261 3.84 2.94 2.38
N ILE A 262 4.14 2.59 1.14
CA ILE A 262 5.50 2.26 0.67
C ILE A 262 5.93 3.28 -0.40
N PRO A 263 6.95 4.10 -0.13
CA PRO A 263 7.55 4.94 -1.16
C PRO A 263 8.13 4.09 -2.30
N LEU A 264 7.87 4.47 -3.56
CA LEU A 264 8.37 3.75 -4.75
C LEU A 264 9.88 3.48 -4.67
N ALA A 265 10.65 4.44 -4.15
CA ALA A 265 12.11 4.36 -4.10
C ALA A 265 12.63 3.25 -3.15
N VAL A 266 11.84 2.81 -2.17
CA VAL A 266 12.24 1.73 -1.24
C VAL A 266 11.50 0.43 -1.50
N LEU A 267 10.63 0.37 -2.50
CA LEU A 267 9.78 -0.79 -2.79
C LEU A 267 10.56 -2.11 -2.91
N ASN A 268 11.73 -2.09 -3.56
CA ASN A 268 12.56 -3.28 -3.73
C ASN A 268 13.27 -3.74 -2.45
N GLN A 269 13.35 -2.88 -1.43
CA GLN A 269 13.95 -3.18 -0.13
C GLN A 269 12.92 -3.75 0.87
N VAL A 270 11.63 -3.66 0.56
CA VAL A 270 10.55 -4.15 1.42
C VAL A 270 10.23 -5.60 1.05
N GLY A 271 10.52 -6.54 1.95
CA GLY A 271 10.06 -7.93 1.84
C GLY A 271 8.58 -8.08 2.21
N ALA A 272 7.93 -9.16 1.79
CA ALA A 272 6.57 -9.47 2.28
C ALA A 272 6.61 -10.08 3.69
N GLU A 273 7.78 -10.60 4.09
CA GLU A 273 8.05 -11.24 5.37
C GLU A 273 7.81 -10.27 6.53
N GLY A 274 7.17 -10.79 7.58
CA GLY A 274 6.75 -10.03 8.76
C GLY A 274 5.36 -9.40 8.63
N PHE A 275 4.92 -8.98 7.44
CA PHE A 275 3.59 -8.37 7.26
C PHE A 275 2.45 -9.36 7.49
N GLU A 276 2.71 -10.66 7.34
CA GLU A 276 1.76 -11.72 7.67
C GLU A 276 1.38 -11.73 9.16
N TRP A 277 2.22 -11.17 10.05
CA TRP A 277 1.91 -11.06 11.48
C TRP A 277 0.88 -9.98 11.81
N GLN A 278 0.60 -9.08 10.88
CA GLN A 278 -0.30 -7.95 11.11
C GLN A 278 0.10 -7.07 12.33
N VAL A 279 -0.59 -5.96 12.53
CA VAL A 279 -0.47 -5.12 13.72
C VAL A 279 -0.95 -5.88 14.97
N PRO A 280 -0.38 -5.61 16.16
CA PRO A 280 -0.70 -6.36 17.38
C PRO A 280 -2.21 -6.47 17.66
N GLY A 281 -2.97 -5.40 17.49
CA GLY A 281 -4.40 -5.33 17.82
C GLY A 281 -5.31 -6.19 16.94
N LEU A 282 -4.81 -6.72 15.80
CA LEU A 282 -5.58 -7.60 14.91
C LEU A 282 -5.05 -9.04 14.89
N ARG A 283 -3.99 -9.35 15.65
CA ARG A 283 -3.37 -10.69 15.65
C ARG A 283 -4.27 -11.79 16.17
N GLU A 284 -4.99 -11.53 17.27
CA GLU A 284 -5.92 -12.54 17.83
C GLU A 284 -7.00 -12.89 16.81
N GLU A 285 -7.56 -11.89 16.13
CA GLU A 285 -8.56 -12.10 15.08
C GLU A 285 -7.98 -12.86 13.89
N LEU A 286 -6.77 -12.49 13.43
CA LEU A 286 -6.05 -13.17 12.35
C LEU A 286 -5.80 -14.65 12.65
N VAL A 287 -5.20 -14.96 13.81
CA VAL A 287 -4.90 -16.35 14.20
C VAL A 287 -6.19 -17.14 14.39
N THR A 288 -7.22 -16.51 14.96
CA THR A 288 -8.55 -17.14 15.07
C THR A 288 -9.14 -17.45 13.69
N ALA A 289 -9.05 -16.54 12.74
CA ALA A 289 -9.52 -16.74 11.36
C ALA A 289 -8.76 -17.87 10.67
N LEU A 290 -7.43 -17.92 10.84
CA LEU A 290 -6.58 -19.01 10.35
C LEU A 290 -7.02 -20.36 10.91
N ILE A 291 -7.18 -20.48 12.23
CA ILE A 291 -7.64 -21.74 12.88
C ILE A 291 -9.04 -22.13 12.36
N ARG A 292 -9.93 -21.16 12.18
CA ARG A 292 -11.27 -21.42 11.62
C ARG A 292 -11.24 -21.88 10.16
N GLY A 293 -10.25 -21.40 9.40
CA GLY A 293 -10.01 -21.78 8.01
C GLY A 293 -9.47 -23.20 7.81
N LEU A 294 -8.98 -23.85 8.88
CA LEU A 294 -8.47 -25.23 8.82
C LEU A 294 -9.57 -26.25 8.41
N PRO A 295 -9.18 -27.37 7.77
CA PRO A 295 -10.08 -28.47 7.47
C PRO A 295 -10.80 -28.97 8.72
N LYS A 296 -12.06 -29.39 8.56
CA LYS A 296 -12.94 -29.81 9.67
C LYS A 296 -12.30 -30.86 10.59
N VAL A 297 -11.49 -31.77 10.03
CA VAL A 297 -10.81 -32.83 10.78
C VAL A 297 -9.79 -32.24 11.77
N VAL A 298 -8.99 -31.29 11.33
CA VAL A 298 -7.95 -30.63 12.12
C VAL A 298 -8.58 -29.61 13.10
N ARG A 299 -9.51 -28.78 12.62
CA ARG A 299 -10.14 -27.70 13.39
C ARG A 299 -10.84 -28.17 14.67
N ARG A 300 -11.35 -29.40 14.70
CA ARG A 300 -12.03 -29.99 15.88
C ARG A 300 -11.15 -30.05 17.12
N SER A 301 -9.83 -30.13 16.95
CA SER A 301 -8.85 -30.15 18.04
C SER A 301 -8.61 -28.77 18.67
N PHE A 302 -9.08 -27.69 18.02
CA PHE A 302 -8.80 -26.31 18.40
C PHE A 302 -10.08 -25.52 18.70
N VAL A 303 -11.04 -26.16 19.38
CA VAL A 303 -12.31 -25.52 19.78
C VAL A 303 -12.28 -25.25 21.29
N PRO A 304 -12.55 -24.00 21.74
CA PRO A 304 -12.88 -22.79 20.96
C PRO A 304 -11.65 -22.12 20.32
N ALA A 305 -11.73 -21.80 19.03
CA ALA A 305 -10.62 -21.19 18.28
C ALA A 305 -10.02 -19.91 18.92
N PRO A 306 -10.82 -18.97 19.47
CA PRO A 306 -10.26 -17.78 20.12
C PRO A 306 -9.37 -18.09 21.32
N ASN A 307 -9.69 -19.13 22.10
CA ASN A 307 -8.90 -19.51 23.28
C ASN A 307 -7.53 -20.03 22.87
N TYR A 308 -7.46 -20.85 21.83
CA TYR A 308 -6.21 -21.34 21.26
C TYR A 308 -5.40 -20.21 20.62
N ALA A 309 -6.05 -19.30 19.89
CA ALA A 309 -5.38 -18.13 19.31
C ALA A 309 -4.70 -17.28 20.38
N ARG A 310 -5.39 -16.98 21.49
CA ARG A 310 -4.82 -16.23 22.62
C ARG A 310 -3.66 -16.97 23.28
N ALA A 311 -3.85 -18.25 23.60
CA ALA A 311 -2.79 -19.07 24.21
C ALA A 311 -1.54 -19.15 23.33
N VAL A 312 -1.70 -19.23 22.00
CA VAL A 312 -0.59 -19.23 21.05
C VAL A 312 0.13 -17.89 21.09
N LEU A 313 -0.60 -16.78 20.98
CA LEU A 313 -0.01 -15.45 20.94
C LEU A 313 0.71 -15.06 22.24
N GLU A 314 0.31 -15.58 23.40
CA GLU A 314 1.02 -15.39 24.68
C GLU A 314 2.44 -15.99 24.69
N GLN A 315 2.71 -16.98 23.83
CA GLN A 315 3.97 -17.71 23.78
C GLN A 315 4.85 -17.30 22.59
N LEU A 316 4.28 -16.56 21.64
CA LEU A 316 4.98 -16.17 20.42
C LEU A 316 5.69 -14.82 20.56
N SER A 317 6.93 -14.77 20.07
CA SER A 317 7.65 -13.53 19.81
C SER A 317 7.51 -13.15 18.33
N PRO A 318 6.79 -12.07 17.99
CA PRO A 318 6.59 -11.66 16.60
C PRO A 318 7.90 -11.38 15.87
N GLY A 319 7.94 -11.70 14.57
CA GLY A 319 9.02 -11.29 13.65
C GLY A 319 10.31 -12.12 13.68
N GLN A 320 10.40 -13.17 14.51
CA GLN A 320 11.55 -14.09 14.49
C GLN A 320 11.42 -15.21 13.45
N THR A 321 10.18 -15.61 13.17
CA THR A 321 9.85 -16.75 12.30
C THR A 321 8.56 -16.40 11.53
N PRO A 322 8.33 -16.93 10.31
CA PRO A 322 7.05 -16.72 9.61
C PRO A 322 5.84 -17.14 10.45
N LEU A 323 4.74 -16.37 10.39
CA LEU A 323 3.58 -16.55 11.28
C LEU A 323 3.06 -17.99 11.31
N LEU A 324 2.82 -18.60 10.14
CA LEU A 324 2.25 -19.95 10.09
C LEU A 324 3.19 -20.98 10.71
N VAL A 325 4.51 -20.81 10.59
CA VAL A 325 5.50 -21.70 11.21
C VAL A 325 5.41 -21.60 12.73
N ALA A 326 5.36 -20.38 13.24
CA ALA A 326 5.24 -20.11 14.66
C ALA A 326 3.93 -20.66 15.25
N VAL A 327 2.80 -20.42 14.57
CA VAL A 327 1.47 -20.90 15.00
C VAL A 327 1.39 -22.43 14.98
N GLU A 328 1.88 -23.09 13.92
CA GLU A 328 1.89 -24.56 13.86
C GLU A 328 2.71 -25.19 14.98
N HIS A 329 3.90 -24.65 15.23
CA HIS A 329 4.79 -25.13 16.27
C HIS A 329 4.10 -25.07 17.64
N GLU A 330 3.49 -23.94 17.96
CA GLU A 330 2.79 -23.76 19.24
C GLU A 330 1.52 -24.59 19.36
N LEU A 331 0.70 -24.68 18.30
CA LEU A 331 -0.49 -25.54 18.32
C LEU A 331 -0.13 -27.01 18.51
N ARG A 332 0.97 -27.48 17.92
CA ARG A 332 1.49 -28.83 18.15
C ARG A 332 2.00 -29.01 19.58
N ARG A 333 2.72 -28.03 20.12
CA ARG A 333 3.21 -28.04 21.52
C ARG A 333 2.08 -28.10 22.54
N MET A 334 0.93 -27.50 22.23
CA MET A 334 -0.30 -27.55 23.03
C MET A 334 -1.05 -28.89 22.92
N GLY A 335 -0.50 -29.90 22.25
CA GLY A 335 -1.10 -31.21 22.09
C GLY A 335 -2.01 -31.35 20.86
N GLY A 336 -1.96 -30.38 19.94
CA GLY A 336 -2.66 -30.44 18.66
C GLY A 336 -2.06 -31.46 17.68
N PRO A 337 -2.83 -31.92 16.69
CA PRO A 337 -2.31 -32.77 15.61
C PRO A 337 -1.30 -32.00 14.75
N GLU A 338 -0.49 -32.73 14.00
CA GLU A 338 0.34 -32.13 12.95
C GLU A 338 -0.55 -31.51 11.86
N ILE A 339 -0.24 -30.27 11.49
CA ILE A 339 -1.00 -29.49 10.50
C ILE A 339 -0.12 -29.38 9.24
N PRO A 340 -0.47 -30.07 8.15
CA PRO A 340 0.20 -29.89 6.87
C PRO A 340 0.08 -28.45 6.37
N ARG A 341 1.13 -27.92 5.72
CA ARG A 341 1.16 -26.52 5.22
C ARG A 341 0.01 -26.18 4.27
N ASP A 342 -0.34 -27.11 3.40
CA ASP A 342 -1.44 -27.02 2.44
C ASP A 342 -2.83 -27.03 3.09
N SER A 343 -2.92 -27.32 4.40
CA SER A 343 -4.17 -27.22 5.16
C SER A 343 -4.55 -25.77 5.49
N TRP A 344 -3.63 -24.81 5.40
CA TRP A 344 -3.94 -23.40 5.63
C TRP A 344 -4.55 -22.74 4.39
N SER A 345 -5.77 -22.22 4.53
CA SER A 345 -6.42 -21.45 3.48
C SER A 345 -6.28 -19.94 3.74
N LEU A 346 -5.21 -19.33 3.21
CA LEU A 346 -5.03 -17.88 3.26
C LEU A 346 -6.12 -17.11 2.50
N ALA A 347 -6.75 -17.74 1.52
CA ALA A 347 -7.89 -17.18 0.80
C ALA A 347 -9.16 -17.10 1.66
N ALA A 348 -9.28 -17.94 2.69
CA ALA A 348 -10.41 -17.91 3.63
C ALA A 348 -10.26 -16.83 4.72
N VAL A 349 -9.07 -16.23 4.85
CA VAL A 349 -8.85 -15.13 5.80
C VAL A 349 -9.58 -13.88 5.30
N PRO A 350 -10.43 -13.24 6.12
CA PRO A 350 -11.08 -11.99 5.79
C PRO A 350 -10.10 -10.94 5.25
N GLY A 351 -10.53 -10.18 4.24
CA GLY A 351 -9.68 -9.22 3.54
C GLY A 351 -9.02 -8.22 4.49
N HIS A 352 -9.73 -7.71 5.47
CA HIS A 352 -9.24 -6.71 6.42
C HIS A 352 -8.13 -7.18 7.36
N LEU A 353 -7.96 -8.50 7.52
CA LEU A 353 -6.89 -9.08 8.33
C LEU A 353 -5.59 -9.23 7.55
N ARG A 354 -5.63 -9.05 6.23
CA ARG A 354 -4.46 -9.03 5.36
C ARG A 354 -4.04 -7.59 5.10
N ILE A 355 -2.76 -7.30 5.33
CA ILE A 355 -2.15 -6.00 4.98
C ILE A 355 -2.44 -5.65 3.52
N THR A 356 -2.86 -4.42 3.31
CA THR A 356 -2.90 -3.79 1.99
C THR A 356 -1.63 -2.98 1.81
N PHE A 357 -0.93 -3.17 0.70
CA PHE A 357 0.26 -2.42 0.33
C PHE A 357 -0.13 -1.32 -0.64
N ARG A 358 0.18 -0.06 -0.30
CA ARG A 358 -0.03 1.10 -1.16
C ARG A 358 1.32 1.69 -1.52
N VAL A 359 1.66 1.67 -2.81
CA VAL A 359 2.91 2.26 -3.32
C VAL A 359 2.66 3.66 -3.85
N GLU A 360 3.47 4.60 -3.38
CA GLU A 360 3.29 6.03 -3.64
C GLU A 360 4.55 6.68 -4.22
N GLU A 361 4.37 7.72 -5.03
CA GLU A 361 5.46 8.62 -5.42
C GLU A 361 5.79 9.63 -4.31
N ALA A 362 6.93 10.33 -4.43
CA ALA A 362 7.37 11.34 -3.46
C ALA A 362 6.39 12.51 -3.25
N ARG A 363 5.39 12.69 -4.13
CA ARG A 363 4.33 13.70 -4.02
C ARG A 363 3.01 13.15 -3.42
N GLY A 364 3.00 11.90 -2.96
CA GLY A 364 1.82 11.23 -2.39
C GLY A 364 0.85 10.62 -3.42
N ALA A 365 1.21 10.63 -4.71
CA ALA A 365 0.38 10.01 -5.75
C ALA A 365 0.45 8.48 -5.65
N VAL A 366 -0.71 7.83 -5.50
CA VAL A 366 -0.82 6.36 -5.45
C VAL A 366 -0.57 5.76 -6.83
N LEU A 367 0.41 4.86 -6.91
CA LEU A 367 0.79 4.16 -8.14
C LEU A 367 0.16 2.78 -8.25
N ALA A 368 0.07 2.10 -7.11
CA ALA A 368 -0.42 0.74 -7.02
C ALA A 368 -0.93 0.50 -5.61
N GLU A 369 -2.00 -0.28 -5.52
CA GLU A 369 -2.52 -0.77 -4.25
C GLU A 369 -2.94 -2.24 -4.41
N GLY A 370 -2.77 -3.04 -3.36
CA GLY A 370 -3.19 -4.44 -3.34
C GLY A 370 -2.60 -5.24 -2.18
N LYS A 371 -3.03 -6.50 -2.03
CA LYS A 371 -2.61 -7.40 -0.95
C LYS A 371 -1.47 -8.35 -1.33
N ASP A 372 -0.94 -8.21 -2.54
CA ASP A 372 0.16 -9.00 -3.09
C ASP A 372 1.31 -8.04 -3.45
N LEU A 373 2.29 -7.97 -2.56
CA LEU A 373 3.43 -7.07 -2.70
C LEU A 373 4.30 -7.43 -3.92
N ASP A 374 4.44 -8.72 -4.22
CA ASP A 374 5.29 -9.16 -5.33
C ASP A 374 4.64 -8.87 -6.68
N ALA A 375 3.32 -9.03 -6.80
CA ALA A 375 2.58 -8.57 -7.97
C ALA A 375 2.73 -7.04 -8.17
N ILE A 376 2.69 -6.26 -7.09
CA ILE A 376 2.91 -4.80 -7.15
C ILE A 376 4.34 -4.47 -7.59
N LYS A 377 5.36 -5.11 -7.00
CA LYS A 377 6.77 -4.95 -7.38
C LYS A 377 6.99 -5.26 -8.86
N GLN A 378 6.42 -6.36 -9.35
CA GLN A 378 6.52 -6.75 -10.76
C GLN A 378 5.91 -5.67 -11.67
N ARG A 379 4.70 -5.19 -11.35
CA ARG A 379 4.02 -4.13 -12.11
C ARG A 379 4.80 -2.81 -12.12
N LEU A 380 5.43 -2.45 -11.00
CA LEU A 380 6.15 -1.18 -10.84
C LEU A 380 7.65 -1.26 -11.12
N ARG A 381 8.16 -2.40 -11.58
CA ARG A 381 9.60 -2.62 -11.82
C ARG A 381 10.24 -1.57 -12.74
N PRO A 382 9.66 -1.18 -13.89
CA PRO A 382 10.28 -0.17 -14.77
C PRO A 382 10.41 1.19 -14.08
N ARG A 383 9.38 1.59 -13.31
CA ARG A 383 9.38 2.86 -12.58
C ARG A 383 10.34 2.84 -11.40
N THR A 384 10.45 1.70 -10.72
CA THR A 384 11.37 1.54 -9.58
C THR A 384 12.82 1.66 -10.06
N ARG A 385 13.18 0.99 -11.16
CA ARG A 385 14.50 1.14 -11.80
C ARG A 385 14.80 2.58 -12.17
N GLN A 386 13.85 3.28 -12.79
CA GLN A 386 14.01 4.69 -13.13
C GLN A 386 14.19 5.56 -11.87
N ALA A 387 13.46 5.28 -10.79
CA ALA A 387 13.57 6.01 -9.53
C ALA A 387 14.92 5.77 -8.84
N VAL A 388 15.45 4.54 -8.89
CA VAL A 388 16.78 4.16 -8.37
C VAL A 388 17.88 4.79 -9.22
N ALA A 389 17.81 4.68 -10.55
CA ALA A 389 18.77 5.31 -11.46
C ALA A 389 18.82 6.84 -11.28
N ALA A 390 17.66 7.50 -11.21
CA ALA A 390 17.57 8.93 -10.95
C ALA A 390 18.06 9.33 -9.55
N ALA A 391 18.00 8.41 -8.57
CA ALA A 391 18.57 8.66 -7.25
C ALA A 391 20.11 8.50 -7.25
N ALA A 392 20.64 7.63 -8.11
CA ALA A 392 22.08 7.34 -8.26
C ALA A 392 22.80 8.27 -9.25
N ASP A 393 22.17 9.40 -9.61
CA ASP A 393 22.73 10.39 -10.53
C ASP A 393 24.09 10.89 -9.98
N GLY A 394 25.16 10.67 -10.75
CA GLY A 394 26.55 10.87 -10.33
C GLY A 394 27.41 9.60 -10.21
N VAL A 395 26.81 8.41 -10.15
CA VAL A 395 27.53 7.11 -10.22
C VAL A 395 27.49 6.51 -11.61
N GLU A 396 26.42 6.79 -12.38
CA GLU A 396 26.24 6.20 -13.70
C GLU A 396 27.18 6.77 -14.76
N ARG A 397 27.65 5.90 -15.65
CA ARG A 397 28.51 6.23 -16.79
C ARG A 397 28.17 5.34 -17.96
N ALA A 398 28.42 5.78 -19.18
CA ALA A 398 28.13 5.01 -20.40
C ALA A 398 29.37 4.91 -21.29
N GLU A 399 29.32 4.02 -22.28
CA GLU A 399 30.30 3.94 -23.37
C GLU A 399 31.76 3.68 -22.93
N LEU A 400 31.96 3.05 -21.76
CA LEU A 400 33.27 2.69 -21.24
C LEU A 400 33.90 1.59 -22.11
N ARG A 401 35.16 1.78 -22.47
CA ARG A 401 35.99 0.79 -23.18
C ARG A 401 37.25 0.39 -22.41
N SER A 402 37.58 1.10 -21.35
CA SER A 402 38.62 0.81 -20.37
C SER A 402 38.13 1.22 -18.98
N TRP A 403 38.91 0.91 -17.93
CA TRP A 403 38.64 1.35 -16.55
C TRP A 403 39.05 2.82 -16.32
N ASP A 404 39.61 3.49 -17.31
CA ASP A 404 40.22 4.81 -17.14
C ASP A 404 39.19 5.83 -16.63
N GLY A 405 39.56 6.51 -15.56
CA GLY A 405 38.71 7.53 -14.92
C GLY A 405 37.56 6.98 -14.09
N VAL A 406 37.31 5.66 -14.04
CA VAL A 406 36.25 5.05 -13.21
C VAL A 406 36.55 5.16 -11.72
N GLY A 407 37.82 4.96 -11.33
CA GLY A 407 38.23 4.94 -9.92
C GLY A 407 37.75 3.68 -9.19
N SER A 408 37.32 3.82 -7.93
CA SER A 408 36.70 2.72 -7.18
C SER A 408 35.19 2.72 -7.38
N LEU A 409 34.65 1.56 -7.74
CA LEU A 409 33.21 1.33 -7.84
C LEU A 409 32.67 0.84 -6.48
N PRO A 410 31.83 1.62 -5.78
CA PRO A 410 31.24 1.18 -4.52
C PRO A 410 30.26 0.01 -4.74
N LYS A 411 30.29 -0.97 -3.84
CA LYS A 411 29.35 -2.12 -3.86
C LYS A 411 27.92 -1.73 -3.49
N VAL A 412 27.75 -0.72 -2.64
CA VAL A 412 26.45 -0.21 -2.23
C VAL A 412 26.56 1.30 -2.15
N VAL A 413 25.54 1.99 -2.65
CA VAL A 413 25.38 3.44 -2.50
C VAL A 413 24.08 3.67 -1.75
N GLU A 414 24.18 4.36 -0.61
CA GLU A 414 23.03 4.76 0.19
C GLU A 414 22.65 6.19 -0.14
N LEU A 415 21.40 6.38 -0.58
CA LEU A 415 20.88 7.65 -1.08
C LEU A 415 19.71 8.07 -0.20
N ARG A 416 19.71 9.29 0.33
CA ARG A 416 18.55 9.79 1.10
C ARG A 416 17.57 10.47 0.16
N ARG A 417 16.36 9.94 0.05
CA ARG A 417 15.28 10.53 -0.77
C ARG A 417 13.95 10.43 -0.03
N GLY A 418 13.27 11.58 0.13
CA GLY A 418 11.98 11.64 0.81
C GLY A 418 12.01 11.15 2.26
N GLY A 419 13.12 11.35 2.98
CA GLY A 419 13.28 10.89 4.36
C GLY A 419 13.68 9.41 4.52
N HIS A 420 13.75 8.64 3.43
CA HIS A 420 14.15 7.23 3.46
C HIS A 420 15.56 7.01 2.89
N VAL A 421 16.24 5.98 3.39
CA VAL A 421 17.50 5.50 2.84
C VAL A 421 17.20 4.51 1.71
N VAL A 422 17.63 4.85 0.51
CA VAL A 422 17.51 4.04 -0.70
C VAL A 422 18.87 3.40 -0.98
N LYS A 423 18.90 2.06 -1.03
CA LYS A 423 20.11 1.33 -1.43
C LYS A 423 20.10 1.11 -2.94
N ALA A 424 21.18 1.54 -3.58
CA ALA A 424 21.48 1.25 -4.98
C ALA A 424 22.74 0.40 -5.06
N PHE A 425 22.77 -0.53 -6.02
CA PHE A 425 23.89 -1.46 -6.22
C PHE A 425 24.53 -1.23 -7.59
N PRO A 426 25.56 -0.36 -7.70
CA PRO A 426 26.23 -0.07 -8.96
C PRO A 426 26.93 -1.29 -9.54
N ALA A 427 26.80 -1.51 -10.84
CA ALA A 427 27.49 -2.58 -11.54
C ALA A 427 27.96 -2.12 -12.93
N LEU A 428 29.00 -2.77 -13.44
CA LEU A 428 29.31 -2.75 -14.86
C LEU A 428 28.21 -3.52 -15.62
N VAL A 429 27.72 -2.96 -16.72
CA VAL A 429 26.68 -3.54 -17.57
C VAL A 429 27.21 -3.66 -19.00
N ASP A 430 27.10 -4.86 -19.59
CA ASP A 430 27.49 -5.11 -20.99
C ASP A 430 26.49 -4.45 -21.96
N GLU A 431 26.97 -3.50 -22.78
CA GLU A 431 26.21 -2.83 -23.85
C GLU A 431 26.59 -3.39 -25.25
N GLY A 432 27.28 -4.53 -25.30
CA GLY A 432 27.72 -5.23 -26.50
C GLY A 432 29.02 -4.68 -27.09
N SER A 433 29.07 -3.37 -27.38
CA SER A 433 30.28 -2.73 -27.95
C SER A 433 31.05 -1.84 -26.95
N SER A 434 30.49 -1.69 -25.75
CA SER A 434 30.96 -0.88 -24.63
C SER A 434 30.42 -1.46 -23.32
N VAL A 435 30.80 -0.84 -22.21
CA VAL A 435 30.28 -1.11 -20.88
C VAL A 435 29.74 0.17 -20.27
N ALA A 436 28.67 0.07 -19.48
CA ALA A 436 28.16 1.18 -18.67
C ALA A 436 28.29 0.87 -17.18
N ILE A 437 28.28 1.90 -16.34
CA ILE A 437 27.99 1.78 -14.92
C ILE A 437 26.53 2.15 -14.74
N ARG A 438 25.73 1.22 -14.22
CA ARG A 438 24.31 1.43 -13.90
C ARG A 438 24.01 1.02 -12.47
N ALA A 439 23.09 1.72 -11.83
CA ALA A 439 22.55 1.26 -10.56
C ALA A 439 21.54 0.13 -10.79
N THR A 440 21.74 -1.00 -10.11
CA THR A 440 20.77 -2.09 -10.06
C THR A 440 19.99 -2.08 -8.75
N ASP A 441 18.85 -2.78 -8.76
CA ASP A 441 17.89 -2.79 -7.65
C ASP A 441 18.27 -3.75 -6.52
N THR A 442 19.07 -4.79 -6.82
CA THR A 442 19.41 -5.85 -5.87
C THR A 442 20.85 -6.29 -6.03
N GLU A 443 21.45 -6.80 -4.95
CA GLU A 443 22.80 -7.34 -4.97
C GLU A 443 22.96 -8.54 -5.94
N THR A 444 21.91 -9.36 -6.11
CA THR A 444 21.93 -10.47 -7.06
C THR A 444 22.01 -9.98 -8.51
N GLU A 445 21.21 -8.97 -8.87
CA GLU A 445 21.29 -8.32 -10.19
C GLU A 445 22.66 -7.66 -10.39
N GLN A 446 23.19 -6.99 -9.35
CA GLN A 446 24.52 -6.39 -9.36
C GLN A 446 25.60 -7.42 -9.68
N ARG A 447 25.66 -8.55 -8.95
CA ARG A 447 26.70 -9.57 -9.16
C ARG A 447 26.68 -10.12 -10.59
N GLN A 448 25.50 -10.36 -11.14
CA GLN A 448 25.34 -10.87 -12.51
C GLN A 448 25.75 -9.84 -13.56
N ALA A 449 25.24 -8.62 -13.44
CA ALA A 449 25.61 -7.52 -14.33
C ALA A 449 27.13 -7.29 -14.27
N MET A 450 27.67 -7.16 -13.06
CA MET A 450 29.08 -6.90 -12.81
C MET A 450 29.98 -7.95 -13.45
N TRP A 451 29.58 -9.23 -13.39
CA TRP A 451 30.30 -10.31 -14.04
C TRP A 451 30.32 -10.14 -15.57
N ALA A 452 29.15 -9.97 -16.18
CA ALA A 452 29.02 -9.80 -17.63
C ALA A 452 29.72 -8.52 -18.15
N GLY A 453 29.58 -7.41 -17.43
CA GLY A 453 30.23 -6.14 -17.73
C GLY A 453 31.74 -6.21 -17.58
N THR A 454 32.26 -6.88 -16.54
CA THR A 454 33.70 -7.10 -16.38
C THR A 454 34.27 -7.94 -17.52
N ARG A 455 33.60 -9.05 -17.87
CA ARG A 455 33.99 -9.87 -19.03
C ARG A 455 34.05 -9.02 -20.30
N ARG A 456 33.04 -8.20 -20.58
CA ARG A 456 33.03 -7.30 -21.75
C ARG A 456 34.21 -6.33 -21.71
N LEU A 457 34.43 -5.64 -20.59
CA LEU A 457 35.47 -4.62 -20.47
C LEU A 457 36.87 -5.21 -20.65
N VAL A 458 37.12 -6.39 -20.07
CA VAL A 458 38.38 -7.12 -20.25
C VAL A 458 38.56 -7.53 -21.72
N LEU A 459 37.52 -8.09 -22.36
CA LEU A 459 37.58 -8.51 -23.76
C LEU A 459 37.78 -7.34 -24.74
N LEU A 460 37.30 -6.13 -24.41
CA LEU A 460 37.60 -4.91 -25.17
C LEU A 460 39.08 -4.48 -25.05
N GLY A 461 39.72 -4.79 -23.91
CA GLY A 461 41.11 -4.43 -23.61
C GLY A 461 42.16 -5.45 -24.07
N VAL A 462 41.76 -6.55 -24.73
CA VAL A 462 42.67 -7.61 -25.21
C VAL A 462 42.47 -7.89 -26.69
N ALA A 463 43.54 -8.29 -27.38
CA ALA A 463 43.44 -8.72 -28.76
C ALA A 463 42.65 -10.02 -28.88
N SER A 464 41.68 -10.07 -29.80
CA SER A 464 40.84 -11.27 -29.99
C SER A 464 41.68 -12.46 -30.47
N PRO A 465 41.58 -13.63 -29.80
CA PRO A 465 42.33 -14.83 -30.21
C PRO A 465 41.70 -15.55 -31.41
N ILE A 466 40.52 -15.14 -31.90
CA ILE A 466 39.72 -15.85 -32.92
C ILE A 466 40.52 -16.14 -34.20
N ARG A 467 41.34 -15.19 -34.68
CA ARG A 467 42.18 -15.41 -35.86
C ARG A 467 43.19 -16.55 -35.65
N GLY A 468 43.81 -16.59 -34.46
CA GLY A 468 44.76 -17.64 -34.09
C GLY A 468 44.09 -19.00 -33.91
N LEU A 469 42.89 -19.02 -33.31
CA LEU A 469 42.07 -20.22 -33.17
C LEU A 469 41.75 -20.83 -34.54
N ASN A 470 41.24 -20.02 -35.48
CA ASN A 470 40.92 -20.47 -36.84
C ASN A 470 42.11 -21.08 -37.60
N GLY A 471 43.32 -20.57 -37.35
CA GLY A 471 44.55 -21.11 -37.94
C GLY A 471 44.98 -22.46 -37.36
N ARG A 472 44.64 -22.74 -36.08
CA ARG A 472 45.01 -23.99 -35.39
C ARG A 472 43.99 -25.12 -35.58
N LEU A 473 42.79 -24.84 -36.10
CA LEU A 473 41.74 -25.84 -36.29
C LEU A 473 42.01 -26.73 -37.50
N SER A 474 41.99 -28.05 -37.29
CA SER A 474 42.01 -29.04 -38.36
C SER A 474 40.72 -29.02 -39.19
N ASN A 475 40.74 -29.57 -40.41
CA ASN A 475 39.53 -29.67 -41.24
C ASN A 475 38.42 -30.49 -40.56
N ALA A 476 38.80 -31.56 -39.85
CA ALA A 476 37.86 -32.36 -39.06
C ALA A 476 37.24 -31.54 -37.91
N ALA A 477 38.02 -30.69 -37.24
CA ALA A 477 37.50 -29.80 -36.21
C ALA A 477 36.54 -28.76 -36.81
N LYS A 478 36.91 -28.13 -37.93
CA LYS A 478 36.02 -27.18 -38.65
C LYS A 478 34.70 -27.83 -39.06
N LEU A 479 34.73 -29.08 -39.53
CA LEU A 479 33.53 -29.83 -39.87
C LEU A 479 32.66 -30.11 -38.63
N ALA A 480 33.25 -30.56 -37.52
CA ALA A 480 32.49 -30.78 -36.27
C ALA A 480 31.83 -29.49 -35.76
N LEU A 481 32.52 -28.35 -35.86
CA LEU A 481 31.97 -27.04 -35.49
C LEU A 481 30.90 -26.56 -36.47
N SER A 482 30.80 -27.11 -37.69
CA SER A 482 29.81 -26.66 -38.68
C SER A 482 28.35 -26.99 -38.29
N HIS A 483 28.15 -27.95 -37.37
CA HIS A 483 26.85 -28.36 -36.86
C HIS A 483 26.44 -27.60 -35.57
N ASN A 484 26.96 -26.38 -35.39
CA ASN A 484 26.69 -25.57 -34.20
C ASN A 484 25.32 -24.86 -34.27
N PRO A 485 24.72 -24.52 -33.11
CA PRO A 485 23.43 -23.83 -33.05
C PRO A 485 23.53 -22.29 -33.22
N HIS A 486 24.73 -21.73 -33.38
CA HIS A 486 24.95 -20.29 -33.55
C HIS A 486 24.74 -19.88 -35.01
N ARG A 487 24.81 -18.57 -35.30
CA ARG A 487 24.61 -18.06 -36.67
C ARG A 487 25.70 -18.51 -37.63
N ASP A 488 26.93 -18.53 -37.13
CA ASP A 488 28.12 -18.97 -37.86
C ASP A 488 29.21 -19.43 -36.88
N ALA A 489 30.33 -19.94 -37.43
CA ALA A 489 31.45 -20.40 -36.63
C ALA A 489 32.16 -19.27 -35.84
N ALA A 490 32.08 -18.01 -36.29
CA ALA A 490 32.70 -16.90 -35.58
C ALA A 490 31.92 -16.57 -34.30
N ASP A 491 30.59 -16.58 -34.36
CA ASP A 491 29.71 -16.44 -33.19
C ASP A 491 29.98 -17.54 -32.14
N LEU A 492 30.21 -18.79 -32.57
CA LEU A 492 30.58 -19.89 -31.65
C LEU A 492 31.97 -19.68 -31.03
N LEU A 493 32.95 -19.27 -31.82
CA LEU A 493 34.30 -19.00 -31.30
C LEU A 493 34.28 -17.82 -30.31
N ASP A 494 33.45 -16.80 -30.55
CA ASP A 494 33.26 -15.70 -29.59
C ASP A 494 32.66 -16.21 -28.27
N ASP A 495 31.67 -17.10 -28.32
CA ASP A 495 31.12 -17.77 -27.13
C ASP A 495 32.17 -18.59 -26.37
N CYS A 496 33.04 -19.30 -27.09
CA CYS A 496 34.19 -20.01 -26.49
C CYS A 496 35.19 -19.06 -25.81
N VAL A 497 35.47 -17.91 -26.43
CA VAL A 497 36.36 -16.87 -25.88
C VAL A 497 35.76 -16.25 -24.63
N ARG A 498 34.44 -16.01 -24.61
CA ARG A 498 33.72 -15.51 -23.42
C ARG A 498 33.80 -16.50 -22.26
N ALA A 499 33.51 -17.78 -22.50
CA ALA A 499 33.62 -18.83 -21.48
C ALA A 499 35.07 -18.99 -20.95
N ALA A 500 36.06 -18.88 -21.83
CA ALA A 500 37.47 -18.90 -21.43
C ALA A 500 37.86 -17.67 -20.59
N ALA A 501 37.35 -16.49 -20.94
CA ALA A 501 37.54 -15.28 -20.15
C ALA A 501 36.90 -15.42 -18.76
N ASP A 502 35.68 -15.95 -18.66
CA ASP A 502 35.02 -16.18 -17.36
C ASP A 502 35.84 -17.10 -16.45
N ARG A 503 36.41 -18.17 -17.01
CA ARG A 503 37.29 -19.09 -16.26
C ARG A 503 38.52 -18.37 -15.71
N LEU A 504 39.16 -17.53 -16.50
CA LEU A 504 40.32 -16.76 -16.08
C LEU A 504 39.96 -15.68 -15.06
N ILE A 505 38.79 -15.03 -15.22
CA ILE A 505 38.27 -14.07 -14.25
C ILE A 505 37.99 -14.75 -12.91
N ALA A 506 37.34 -15.91 -12.92
CA ALA A 506 37.10 -16.70 -11.71
C ALA A 506 38.42 -17.10 -11.03
N ALA A 507 39.40 -17.58 -11.79
CA ALA A 507 40.72 -17.97 -11.27
C ALA A 507 41.49 -16.78 -10.67
N ALA A 508 41.24 -15.56 -11.15
CA ALA A 508 41.83 -14.33 -10.62
C ALA A 508 41.08 -13.76 -9.39
N GLY A 509 40.05 -14.44 -8.88
CA GLY A 509 39.27 -14.01 -7.71
C GLY A 509 37.97 -13.29 -8.04
N GLY A 510 37.56 -13.22 -9.30
CA GLY A 510 36.28 -12.66 -9.75
C GLY A 510 36.36 -11.22 -10.29
N PRO A 511 35.20 -10.54 -10.41
CA PRO A 511 35.12 -9.19 -10.96
C PRO A 511 35.90 -8.15 -10.14
N ALA A 512 36.58 -7.23 -10.85
CA ALA A 512 37.32 -6.12 -10.23
C ALA A 512 36.39 -5.00 -9.75
N TRP A 513 36.74 -4.32 -8.67
CA TRP A 513 35.95 -3.20 -8.09
C TRP A 513 36.73 -1.87 -8.07
N ASP A 514 37.97 -1.88 -8.52
CA ASP A 514 38.85 -0.72 -8.62
C ASP A 514 39.83 -0.88 -9.78
N GLU A 515 40.59 0.18 -10.05
CA GLU A 515 41.51 0.26 -11.18
C GLU A 515 42.70 -0.69 -11.04
N ALA A 516 43.22 -0.86 -9.82
CA ALA A 516 44.33 -1.77 -9.55
C ALA A 516 43.93 -3.23 -9.78
N GLY A 517 42.76 -3.63 -9.25
CA GLY A 517 42.18 -4.95 -9.45
C GLY A 517 41.87 -5.22 -10.92
N PHE A 518 41.32 -4.23 -11.64
CA PHE A 518 41.04 -4.39 -13.07
C PHE A 518 42.33 -4.52 -13.89
N THR A 519 43.37 -3.75 -13.57
CA THR A 519 44.66 -3.82 -14.26
C THR A 519 45.30 -5.20 -14.09
N ALA A 520 45.29 -5.74 -12.87
CA ALA A 520 45.78 -7.08 -12.58
C ALA A 520 44.95 -8.16 -13.32
N LEU A 521 43.63 -8.03 -13.30
CA LEU A 521 42.71 -8.92 -14.00
C LEU A 521 42.95 -8.90 -15.52
N LEU A 522 43.08 -7.72 -16.12
CA LEU A 522 43.34 -7.54 -17.54
C LEU A 522 44.67 -8.19 -17.95
N ALA A 523 45.72 -8.03 -17.14
CA ALA A 523 47.02 -8.65 -17.39
C ALA A 523 46.94 -10.19 -17.34
N ALA A 524 46.27 -10.75 -16.33
CA ALA A 524 46.08 -12.18 -16.18
C ALA A 524 45.27 -12.78 -17.35
N VAL A 525 44.15 -12.15 -17.71
CA VAL A 525 43.34 -12.61 -18.85
C VAL A 525 44.11 -12.46 -20.15
N ARG A 526 44.80 -11.34 -20.40
CA ARG A 526 45.61 -11.15 -21.62
C ARG A 526 46.66 -12.25 -21.80
N ALA A 527 47.31 -12.67 -20.72
CA ALA A 527 48.32 -13.73 -20.76
C ALA A 527 47.71 -15.12 -21.03
N GLY A 528 46.57 -15.45 -20.41
CA GLY A 528 45.97 -16.79 -20.47
C GLY A 528 44.97 -17.02 -21.60
N LEU A 529 44.35 -15.97 -22.14
CA LEU A 529 43.17 -16.09 -23.01
C LEU A 529 43.40 -16.94 -24.27
N PRO A 530 44.54 -16.83 -25.01
CA PRO A 530 44.74 -17.64 -26.21
C PRO A 530 44.69 -19.15 -25.95
N GLU A 531 45.43 -19.63 -24.94
CA GLU A 531 45.49 -21.06 -24.61
C GLU A 531 44.20 -21.54 -23.93
N ALA A 532 43.61 -20.74 -23.05
CA ALA A 532 42.32 -21.07 -22.44
C ALA A 532 41.21 -21.19 -23.50
N SER A 533 41.17 -20.27 -24.47
CA SER A 533 40.20 -20.31 -25.57
C SER A 533 40.40 -21.55 -26.44
N PHE A 534 41.65 -21.94 -26.72
CA PHE A 534 41.94 -23.15 -27.48
C PHE A 534 41.49 -24.42 -26.75
N ALA A 535 41.70 -24.50 -25.44
CA ALA A 535 41.21 -25.61 -24.62
C ALA A 535 39.68 -25.72 -24.68
N VAL A 536 38.97 -24.60 -24.49
CA VAL A 536 37.50 -24.56 -24.58
C VAL A 536 37.01 -25.01 -25.96
N VAL A 537 37.61 -24.53 -27.05
CA VAL A 537 37.22 -24.92 -28.41
C VAL A 537 37.42 -26.42 -28.65
N ARG A 538 38.47 -27.04 -28.10
CA ARG A 538 38.68 -28.49 -28.19
C ARG A 538 37.60 -29.30 -27.47
N GLU A 539 37.16 -28.84 -26.31
CA GLU A 539 36.08 -29.49 -25.57
C GLU A 539 34.74 -29.31 -26.30
N VAL A 540 34.44 -28.10 -26.78
CA VAL A 540 33.26 -27.81 -27.59
C VAL A 540 33.20 -28.66 -28.87
N GLN A 541 34.33 -28.92 -29.50
CA GLN A 541 34.40 -29.83 -30.65
C GLN A 541 33.87 -31.23 -30.29
N GLN A 542 34.25 -31.76 -29.12
CA GLN A 542 33.77 -33.07 -28.66
C GLN A 542 32.28 -33.03 -28.34
N VAL A 543 31.82 -31.97 -27.68
CA VAL A 543 30.39 -31.75 -27.38
C VAL A 543 29.55 -31.73 -28.66
N LEU A 544 29.95 -30.94 -29.67
CA LEU A 544 29.20 -30.84 -30.93
C LEU A 544 29.22 -32.14 -31.75
N ALA A 545 30.33 -32.88 -31.74
CA ALA A 545 30.39 -34.19 -32.39
C ALA A 545 29.41 -35.21 -31.77
N LEU A 546 29.31 -35.23 -30.43
CA LEU A 546 28.34 -36.06 -29.72
C LEU A 546 26.91 -35.58 -29.96
N ALA A 547 26.67 -34.27 -29.90
CA ALA A 547 25.36 -33.68 -30.17
C ALA A 547 24.85 -34.05 -31.57
N HIS A 548 25.72 -33.97 -32.58
CA HIS A 548 25.40 -34.39 -33.95
C HIS A 548 25.08 -35.89 -34.04
N SER A 549 25.86 -36.74 -33.36
CA SER A 549 25.62 -38.19 -33.31
C SER A 549 24.27 -38.53 -32.66
N VAL A 550 23.92 -37.84 -31.58
CA VAL A 550 22.61 -37.94 -30.91
C VAL A 550 21.49 -37.47 -31.84
N ASP A 551 21.66 -36.35 -32.53
CA ASP A 551 20.67 -35.84 -33.48
C ASP A 551 20.38 -36.85 -34.61
N LEU A 552 21.42 -37.46 -35.19
CA LEU A 552 21.27 -38.52 -36.18
C LEU A 552 20.50 -39.72 -35.60
N ALA A 553 20.87 -40.20 -34.41
CA ALA A 553 20.17 -41.32 -33.76
C ALA A 553 18.67 -41.01 -33.51
N LEU A 554 18.34 -39.78 -33.11
CA LEU A 554 16.96 -39.35 -32.92
C LEU A 554 16.15 -39.36 -34.23
N ARG A 555 16.76 -39.07 -35.39
CA ARG A 555 16.08 -39.07 -36.70
C ARG A 555 15.75 -40.48 -37.22
N GLU A 556 16.50 -41.49 -36.77
CA GLU A 556 16.29 -42.90 -37.12
C GLU A 556 15.16 -43.56 -36.30
N LEU A 557 14.91 -43.07 -35.08
CA LEU A 557 13.90 -43.63 -34.16
C LEU A 557 12.49 -43.12 -34.46
N ARG A 558 11.83 -43.72 -35.47
CA ARG A 558 10.53 -43.26 -36.00
C ARG A 558 9.30 -44.03 -35.51
N ALA A 559 9.48 -45.08 -34.72
CA ALA A 559 8.37 -45.91 -34.26
C ALA A 559 7.41 -45.11 -33.36
N PRO A 560 6.07 -45.10 -33.60
CA PRO A 560 5.12 -44.31 -32.82
C PRO A 560 5.15 -44.59 -31.31
N ALA A 561 5.43 -45.84 -30.92
CA ALA A 561 5.56 -46.24 -29.52
C ALA A 561 6.73 -45.59 -28.77
N LEU A 562 7.69 -45.01 -29.50
CA LEU A 562 8.87 -44.32 -28.97
C LEU A 562 8.72 -42.79 -28.97
N ALA A 563 7.63 -42.26 -29.53
CA ALA A 563 7.50 -40.82 -29.80
C ALA A 563 7.68 -39.95 -28.56
N ALA A 564 7.12 -40.33 -27.41
CA ALA A 564 7.26 -39.59 -26.16
C ALA A 564 8.71 -39.55 -25.64
N SER A 565 9.42 -40.68 -25.70
CA SER A 565 10.83 -40.78 -25.30
C SER A 565 11.75 -40.00 -26.24
N VAL A 566 11.48 -40.05 -27.55
CA VAL A 566 12.22 -39.27 -28.55
C VAL A 566 11.97 -37.77 -28.37
N ALA A 567 10.74 -37.35 -28.06
CA ALA A 567 10.42 -35.95 -27.78
C ALA A 567 11.13 -35.44 -26.52
N ASP A 568 11.15 -36.21 -25.43
CA ASP A 568 11.91 -35.85 -24.22
C ASP A 568 13.42 -35.79 -24.48
N ALA A 569 13.97 -36.77 -25.19
CA ALA A 569 15.39 -36.81 -25.55
C ALA A 569 15.79 -35.64 -26.48
N ARG A 570 14.91 -35.26 -27.40
CA ARG A 570 15.06 -34.05 -28.25
C ARG A 570 15.07 -32.80 -27.38
N GLY A 571 14.10 -32.65 -26.48
CA GLY A 571 14.04 -31.53 -25.55
C GLY A 571 15.29 -31.41 -24.67
N GLN A 572 15.86 -32.54 -24.22
CA GLN A 572 17.13 -32.54 -23.50
C GLN A 572 18.29 -32.04 -24.38
N LEU A 573 18.40 -32.53 -25.62
CA LEU A 573 19.46 -32.07 -26.54
C LEU A 573 19.37 -30.56 -26.79
N ASP A 574 18.18 -30.06 -27.08
CA ASP A 574 17.93 -28.65 -27.38
C ASP A 574 18.20 -27.75 -26.14
N ALA A 575 17.92 -28.27 -24.93
CA ALA A 575 18.22 -27.58 -23.67
C ALA A 575 19.71 -27.58 -23.29
N LEU A 576 20.50 -28.53 -23.79
CA LEU A 576 21.95 -28.59 -23.59
C LEU A 576 22.72 -27.83 -24.67
N ILE A 577 22.21 -27.82 -25.91
CA ILE A 577 22.90 -27.29 -27.09
C ILE A 577 22.01 -26.26 -27.77
N HIS A 578 22.23 -25.00 -27.42
CA HIS A 578 21.54 -23.83 -27.96
C HIS A 578 22.55 -22.70 -28.19
N ARG A 579 22.14 -21.61 -28.84
CA ARG A 579 23.00 -20.44 -28.99
C ARG A 579 23.41 -19.91 -27.61
N GLY A 580 24.71 -19.74 -27.36
CA GLY A 580 25.24 -19.25 -26.07
C GLY A 580 25.56 -20.33 -25.04
N PHE A 581 25.35 -21.62 -25.35
CA PHE A 581 25.48 -22.71 -24.38
C PHE A 581 26.89 -22.81 -23.75
N VAL A 582 27.94 -22.35 -24.43
CA VAL A 582 29.33 -22.50 -23.95
C VAL A 582 29.56 -21.59 -22.76
N THR A 583 29.21 -20.31 -22.88
CA THR A 583 29.30 -19.34 -21.77
C THR A 583 28.32 -19.69 -20.65
N GLU A 584 27.08 -20.06 -20.99
CA GLU A 584 26.05 -20.38 -19.99
C GLU A 584 26.40 -21.62 -19.15
N THR A 585 26.94 -22.66 -19.79
CA THR A 585 27.41 -23.86 -19.09
C THR A 585 28.65 -23.56 -18.24
N GLY A 586 29.53 -22.68 -18.75
CA GLY A 586 30.83 -22.40 -18.17
C GLY A 586 31.89 -23.42 -18.58
N ALA A 587 33.13 -22.96 -18.76
CA ALA A 587 34.22 -23.78 -19.28
C ALA A 587 34.50 -25.02 -18.42
N ASP A 588 34.39 -24.94 -17.09
CA ASP A 588 34.68 -26.06 -16.19
C ASP A 588 33.65 -27.19 -16.23
N ARG A 589 32.47 -26.97 -16.85
CA ARG A 589 31.39 -27.96 -16.99
C ARG A 589 31.25 -28.54 -18.41
N LEU A 590 32.11 -28.17 -19.35
CA LEU A 590 32.03 -28.72 -20.72
C LEU A 590 32.26 -30.25 -20.74
N ALA A 591 33.11 -30.77 -19.86
CA ALA A 591 33.26 -32.21 -19.64
C ALA A 591 31.96 -32.88 -19.13
N ASP A 592 31.13 -32.17 -18.37
CA ASP A 592 29.80 -32.67 -17.97
C ASP A 592 28.87 -32.76 -19.18
N LEU A 593 28.90 -31.80 -20.11
CA LEU A 593 28.10 -31.89 -21.35
C LEU A 593 28.48 -33.11 -22.18
N VAL A 594 29.78 -33.40 -22.32
CA VAL A 594 30.26 -34.62 -22.97
C VAL A 594 29.65 -35.86 -22.30
N ARG A 595 29.63 -35.91 -20.97
CA ARG A 595 29.06 -37.02 -20.19
C ARG A 595 27.54 -37.11 -20.36
N TYR A 596 26.81 -36.00 -20.32
CA TYR A 596 25.36 -35.96 -20.50
C TYR A 596 24.95 -36.42 -21.90
N LEU A 597 25.62 -35.93 -22.95
CA LEU A 597 25.37 -36.34 -24.33
C LEU A 597 25.74 -37.81 -24.57
N THR A 598 26.82 -38.31 -23.95
CA THR A 598 27.15 -39.74 -23.97
C THR A 598 26.06 -40.57 -23.30
N GLY A 599 25.50 -40.09 -22.18
CA GLY A 599 24.37 -40.73 -21.50
C GLY A 599 23.12 -40.75 -22.37
N LEU A 600 22.84 -39.65 -23.06
CA LEU A 600 21.72 -39.54 -24.00
C LEU A 600 21.90 -40.47 -25.20
N GLN A 601 23.09 -40.55 -25.79
CA GLN A 601 23.39 -41.50 -26.86
C GLN A 601 23.13 -42.95 -26.42
N ARG A 602 23.62 -43.34 -25.23
CA ARG A 602 23.40 -44.69 -24.67
C ARG A 602 21.93 -44.98 -24.39
N ARG A 603 21.16 -43.97 -23.98
CA ARG A 603 19.70 -44.08 -23.84
C ARG A 603 19.06 -44.44 -25.18
N LEU A 604 19.40 -43.71 -26.25
CA LEU A 604 18.83 -43.93 -27.58
C LEU A 604 19.19 -45.30 -28.16
N GLU A 605 20.41 -45.80 -27.92
CA GLU A 605 20.83 -47.15 -28.32
C GLU A 605 20.04 -48.26 -27.64
N ARG A 606 19.63 -48.05 -26.38
CA ARG A 606 18.87 -49.02 -25.57
C ARG A 606 17.37 -48.90 -25.76
N LEU A 607 16.88 -47.73 -26.16
CA LEU A 607 15.46 -47.41 -26.22
C LEU A 607 14.62 -48.44 -27.01
N PRO A 608 15.04 -48.94 -28.19
CA PRO A 608 14.29 -49.96 -28.92
C PRO A 608 14.19 -51.31 -28.20
N ARG A 609 15.13 -51.62 -27.30
CA ARG A 609 15.20 -52.91 -26.59
C ARG A 609 14.30 -52.97 -25.37
N ASP A 610 14.14 -51.85 -24.67
CA ASP A 610 13.31 -51.76 -23.45
C ASP A 610 12.57 -50.42 -23.36
N PRO A 611 11.57 -50.20 -24.23
CA PRO A 611 10.81 -48.95 -24.26
C PRO A 611 9.92 -48.76 -23.04
N ALA A 612 9.53 -49.83 -22.35
CA ALA A 612 8.69 -49.74 -21.15
C ALA A 612 9.46 -49.12 -19.98
N ARG A 613 10.70 -49.58 -19.75
CA ARG A 613 11.57 -49.02 -18.71
C ARG A 613 11.95 -47.57 -19.00
N ASP A 614 12.26 -47.24 -20.25
CA ASP A 614 12.55 -45.85 -20.63
C ASP A 614 11.37 -44.91 -20.32
N ARG A 615 10.13 -45.33 -20.61
CA ARG A 615 8.94 -44.53 -20.28
C ARG A 615 8.79 -44.27 -18.77
N LEU A 616 9.06 -45.26 -17.91
CA LEU A 616 9.01 -45.08 -16.45
C LEU A 616 10.07 -44.07 -15.97
N ASN A 617 11.29 -44.18 -16.47
CA ASN A 617 12.36 -43.23 -16.17
C ASN A 617 12.03 -41.83 -16.70
N THR A 618 11.47 -41.73 -17.90
CA THR A 618 11.04 -40.46 -18.52
C THR A 618 9.95 -39.79 -17.69
N ALA A 619 8.98 -40.55 -17.18
CA ALA A 619 7.95 -40.00 -16.28
C ALA A 619 8.54 -39.44 -14.97
N THR A 620 9.55 -40.12 -14.42
CA THR A 620 10.29 -39.66 -13.22
C THR A 620 11.01 -38.34 -13.46
N VAL A 621 11.68 -38.23 -14.62
CA VAL A 621 12.33 -36.99 -15.03
C VAL A 621 11.30 -35.89 -15.30
N GLY A 622 10.16 -36.22 -15.90
CA GLY A 622 9.07 -35.28 -16.15
C GLY A 622 8.56 -34.61 -14.88
N ARG A 623 8.25 -35.39 -13.83
CA ARG A 623 7.77 -34.85 -12.55
C ARG A 623 8.78 -33.94 -11.85
N THR A 624 10.06 -34.29 -11.90
CA THR A 624 11.13 -33.47 -11.30
C THR A 624 11.40 -32.19 -12.10
N TRP A 625 11.27 -32.23 -13.43
CA TRP A 625 11.32 -31.03 -14.28
C TRP A 625 10.12 -30.11 -14.08
N GLU A 626 8.92 -30.67 -13.86
CA GLU A 626 7.71 -29.90 -13.57
C GLU A 626 7.87 -29.13 -12.25
N ALA A 627 8.30 -29.79 -11.19
CA ALA A 627 8.59 -29.12 -9.92
C ALA A 627 9.70 -28.06 -10.05
N TYR A 628 10.74 -28.31 -10.86
CA TYR A 628 11.75 -27.29 -11.13
C TYR A 628 11.19 -26.09 -11.92
N ARG A 629 10.24 -26.30 -12.84
CA ARG A 629 9.55 -25.21 -13.55
C ARG A 629 8.66 -24.40 -12.63
N GLU A 630 7.97 -25.05 -11.68
CA GLU A 630 7.20 -24.37 -10.64
C GLU A 630 8.12 -23.51 -9.75
N LEU A 631 9.26 -24.07 -9.33
CA LEU A 631 10.29 -23.31 -8.62
C LEU A 631 10.80 -22.12 -9.46
N LEU A 632 11.09 -22.31 -10.74
CA LEU A 632 11.49 -21.21 -11.63
C LEU A 632 10.39 -20.14 -11.77
N ALA A 633 9.12 -20.53 -11.74
CA ALA A 633 8.00 -19.58 -11.79
C ALA A 633 7.90 -18.70 -10.53
N THR A 634 8.52 -19.10 -9.41
CA THR A 634 8.68 -18.25 -8.22
C THR A 634 9.73 -17.15 -8.41
N VAL A 635 10.63 -17.30 -9.39
CA VAL A 635 11.63 -16.27 -9.71
C VAL A 635 10.91 -15.11 -10.40
N PRO A 636 10.98 -13.87 -9.87
CA PRO A 636 10.26 -12.74 -10.44
C PRO A 636 10.60 -12.51 -11.92
N ALA A 637 9.58 -12.22 -12.73
CA ALA A 637 9.73 -12.05 -14.18
C ALA A 637 10.86 -11.07 -14.55
N GLY A 638 11.81 -11.56 -15.34
CA GLY A 638 13.01 -10.84 -15.79
C GLY A 638 14.10 -10.71 -14.74
N ARG A 639 14.05 -11.44 -13.63
CA ARG A 639 15.23 -11.76 -12.81
C ARG A 639 15.76 -13.12 -13.24
N GLU A 640 17.08 -13.24 -13.25
CA GLU A 640 17.73 -14.53 -13.44
C GLU A 640 17.62 -15.36 -12.15
N PRO A 641 17.44 -16.69 -12.25
CA PRO A 641 17.44 -17.56 -11.09
C PRO A 641 18.76 -17.46 -10.31
N GLY A 642 18.69 -17.58 -8.98
CA GLY A 642 19.87 -17.65 -8.12
C GLY A 642 20.71 -18.90 -8.39
N GLU A 643 21.95 -18.94 -7.86
CA GLU A 643 22.84 -20.08 -8.06
C GLU A 643 22.28 -21.40 -7.53
N GLU A 644 21.52 -21.37 -6.44
CA GLU A 644 20.91 -22.57 -5.85
C GLU A 644 19.87 -23.20 -6.78
N ILE A 645 19.02 -22.37 -7.39
CA ILE A 645 18.04 -22.80 -8.40
C ILE A 645 18.78 -23.34 -9.64
N ARG A 646 19.82 -22.64 -10.13
CA ARG A 646 20.63 -23.13 -11.26
C ARG A 646 21.33 -24.45 -10.95
N ARG A 647 21.72 -24.70 -9.69
CA ARG A 647 22.31 -25.98 -9.27
C ARG A 647 21.32 -27.13 -9.44
N ILE A 648 20.03 -26.91 -9.16
CA ILE A 648 18.98 -27.91 -9.34
C ILE A 648 18.83 -28.30 -10.81
N ARG A 649 18.92 -27.34 -11.75
CA ARG A 649 18.97 -27.65 -13.20
C ARG A 649 20.05 -28.68 -13.54
N TRP A 650 21.24 -28.56 -12.95
CA TRP A 650 22.32 -29.54 -13.15
C TRP A 650 22.05 -30.86 -12.44
N MET A 651 21.42 -30.85 -11.26
CA MET A 651 20.96 -32.07 -10.60
C MET A 651 19.98 -32.89 -11.46
N LEU A 652 19.14 -32.24 -12.27
CA LEU A 652 18.24 -32.92 -13.20
C LEU A 652 19.00 -33.66 -14.30
N GLU A 653 20.11 -33.11 -14.80
CA GLU A 653 20.97 -33.81 -15.76
C GLU A 653 21.71 -34.98 -15.10
N GLU A 654 22.15 -34.82 -13.84
CA GLU A 654 22.70 -35.95 -13.07
C GLU A 654 21.67 -37.05 -12.85
N LEU A 655 20.41 -36.70 -12.56
CA LEU A 655 19.32 -37.65 -12.43
C LEU A 655 19.12 -38.43 -13.74
N ARG A 656 19.14 -37.75 -14.89
CA ARG A 656 19.06 -38.41 -16.20
C ARG A 656 20.21 -39.40 -16.41
N VAL A 657 21.45 -39.04 -16.09
CA VAL A 657 22.59 -39.99 -16.16
C VAL A 657 22.35 -41.19 -15.25
N SER A 658 21.88 -40.98 -14.01
CA SER A 658 21.62 -42.06 -13.05
C SER A 658 20.51 -43.03 -13.50
N LEU A 659 19.52 -42.55 -14.25
CA LEU A 659 18.39 -43.37 -14.71
C LEU A 659 18.71 -44.11 -16.01
N PHE A 660 19.35 -43.44 -16.97
CA PHE A 660 19.52 -43.96 -18.33
C PHE A 660 20.91 -44.55 -18.60
N ALA A 661 21.94 -44.11 -17.88
CA ALA A 661 23.34 -44.44 -18.15
C ALA A 661 24.17 -44.65 -16.87
N GLN A 662 23.69 -45.51 -15.95
CA GLN A 662 24.29 -45.80 -14.64
C GLN A 662 25.80 -46.07 -14.66
N ASN A 663 26.31 -46.66 -15.73
CA ASN A 663 27.73 -46.97 -15.88
C ASN A 663 28.64 -45.75 -16.07
N LEU A 664 28.10 -44.57 -16.40
CA LEU A 664 28.86 -43.31 -16.47
C LEU A 664 29.18 -42.73 -15.09
N ARG A 665 28.46 -43.16 -14.04
CA ARG A 665 28.50 -42.60 -12.68
C ARG A 665 28.12 -41.11 -12.65
N THR A 666 27.77 -40.63 -11.46
CA THR A 666 27.48 -39.22 -11.18
C THR A 666 28.51 -38.69 -10.18
N PRO A 667 28.84 -37.39 -10.21
CA PRO A 667 29.85 -36.79 -9.32
C PRO A 667 29.41 -36.83 -7.85
N TYR A 668 28.10 -36.92 -7.60
CA TYR A 668 27.51 -37.11 -6.28
C TYR A 668 26.27 -38.01 -6.38
N PRO A 669 25.84 -38.64 -5.27
CA PRO A 669 24.60 -39.41 -5.25
C PRO A 669 23.37 -38.54 -5.56
N VAL A 670 22.56 -38.93 -6.54
CA VAL A 670 21.35 -38.21 -6.97
C VAL A 670 20.16 -39.16 -7.06
N SER A 671 18.96 -38.69 -6.75
CA SER A 671 17.69 -39.41 -6.85
C SER A 671 16.53 -38.41 -6.98
N GLU A 672 15.34 -38.89 -7.36
CA GLU A 672 14.11 -38.08 -7.40
C GLU A 672 13.87 -37.38 -6.04
N GLU A 673 13.94 -38.13 -4.94
CA GLU A 673 13.79 -37.59 -3.57
C GLU A 673 14.80 -36.49 -3.22
N ARG A 674 16.06 -36.60 -3.70
CA ARG A 674 17.09 -35.58 -3.44
C ARG A 674 16.85 -34.31 -4.24
N VAL A 675 16.28 -34.41 -5.44
CA VAL A 675 15.88 -33.23 -6.23
C VAL A 675 14.76 -32.51 -5.49
N TYR A 676 13.72 -33.23 -5.05
CA TYR A 676 12.63 -32.64 -4.28
C TYR A 676 13.12 -31.98 -2.99
N ARG A 677 13.96 -32.66 -2.20
CA ARG A 677 14.53 -32.07 -0.99
C ARG A 677 15.31 -30.77 -1.27
N ALA A 678 16.03 -30.70 -2.39
CA ALA A 678 16.75 -29.48 -2.78
C ALA A 678 15.79 -28.35 -3.17
N ILE A 679 14.68 -28.66 -3.83
CA ILE A 679 13.61 -27.69 -4.14
C ILE A 679 12.96 -27.20 -2.84
N ASP A 680 12.56 -28.12 -1.95
CA ASP A 680 11.93 -27.80 -0.65
C ASP A 680 12.82 -26.87 0.18
N THR A 681 14.13 -27.15 0.24
CA THR A 681 15.09 -26.32 0.97
C THR A 681 15.10 -24.86 0.51
N ILE A 682 14.83 -24.60 -0.78
CA ILE A 682 14.76 -23.23 -1.32
C ILE A 682 13.41 -22.57 -1.00
N LEU A 683 12.33 -23.35 -0.94
CA LEU A 683 10.99 -22.85 -0.69
C LEU A 683 10.70 -22.58 0.80
N GLY A 684 11.49 -23.16 1.71
CA GLY A 684 11.32 -23.02 3.17
C GLY A 684 10.49 -24.14 3.75
#